data_AF-A0A523USF9-F1
#
_entry.id   AF-A0A523USF9-F1
#
_cell.length_a   1.000
_cell.length_b   1.000
_cell.length_c   1.000
_cell.angle_alpha   90.00
_cell.angle_beta   90.00
_cell.angle_gamma   90.00
#
_symmetry.space_group_name_H-M   'P 1'
#
loop_
_entity.id
_entity.type
_entity.pdbx_description
1 polymer ?
#
loop_
_entity_poly.entity_id
_entity_poly.type
_entity_poly.pdbx_seq_one_letter_code
_entity_poly.pdbx_strand_id
1 'polypeptide(L)'
;MGREMKKPLSLILFLILVCVGLAEGEQTVFGKIEEAHRSGEIDRATELLYKLYAVKAPDRLPERYRSEAPALCATVPMLDVWRNVDLLVKDKGEEVYPLLTRPTGLDSIINTTHFKFHWTNSGSDSVGKSYVDSLTVYAESSWSYEVDYLNWDAPPADYDSGGDNLYDIYVFDIPIPGVLGYVQAESIGPDPQQEDAISWMAIDYNMSSIYRKSTLAHEFNHSCQFSYSYKEKKFWYENCAVWAQDEVYDGEDDYTGFLGGGVANPLTRPEWSITVFQTSGYYQYGGVTWPKYLAENNDVDIVRKIWDLNATHWDSFTVEDTDSILKMDYSDSLTNAIKEYAVWRYFTGSTRAQNPYYEEGSSWTTSYVAPEHTHSTYPASGDEGTRPPDYYGINFIEFDTTGFPGGLNISFDGEDGYSWAAMLIEYNDGAPSAFSEISLDANGSGNRLIPWDTSQRIVLIPCVLSSSGADLDYTYSASFIPTDTDTPYVEVVYPNGGESLSVATTDTIRWIATDSVMVDSVSIYYSTNGGSIWSPVATGEENDSSYTWLIPNTLSSNCLVRISAWDWTAKWDEDTSDAVFAIGDFTVPSVTVIRPNGGEDFGIGSTDTVRWDASDNVGVDSIGIYYSTDAGGSWGAVSTGEANDGEYLWLVPNTPSDSCLVRVVAFDPSLLQGADTSDNFFTIGDSLNPVVDVIHPNGGESLAPGTEDTIRWVASDDNGIDSVNIYYSTDDGSSWIDISHGEVNDSTYAWTVPNTPSDSCRVRIDVFDPAGNPGSDISDNLFTILDTEPPIVTVTSPNGGEQWEIGDVRQITWVATDNISVDSLSVFYSFTGGMMWILLSRGEPNDSSYDWTVFGPPSDSCLMRIIAYDYGGSAAADTSDSLFQTFDSTFPSVLLLYPNGGEVMEAGGVDTIRWTASDNYVVDSINIYYSSNGGGSWDIVSTGEPNDSSYEWSIPSVVSDSCLVRVLAVDGVENTSLDESDSLFSIADSTNPSIQVISPNGGEVWGVGDEDTIRWVASDVFGVDSVNIYYSTNNGGSWFVVSRDEPNDSSYVWTIPDMPSDSCLVRIRAYDPNNHMGTDVSDDMFAIRYVGVEETTVNRGKPDALALSMITSNPFKQRAVFYLALPQTGNTRLDVYDITGGLVGNVFTGHLESGYHSLEWSGDDAKGNRFPSGVYFFRLESVSGVSVTKGILLGR
;
A
#
# COMPACT_ATOMS: atom_id res chain seq x y z
N MET A 1 11.53 -14.77 -38.10
CA MET A 1 12.91 -14.27 -37.94
C MET A 1 12.87 -12.75 -37.93
N GLY A 2 13.04 -12.13 -36.77
CA GLY A 2 12.91 -10.67 -36.59
C GLY A 2 12.13 -10.20 -35.35
N ARG A 3 11.74 -11.10 -34.44
CA ARG A 3 11.16 -10.77 -33.11
C ARG A 3 11.83 -11.56 -31.96
N GLU A 4 13.01 -12.13 -32.22
CA GLU A 4 13.83 -12.80 -31.19
C GLU A 4 14.66 -11.75 -30.43
N MET A 5 14.71 -11.89 -29.10
CA MET A 5 15.55 -11.12 -28.17
C MET A 5 15.28 -9.60 -28.08
N LYS A 6 14.13 -9.22 -27.50
CA LYS A 6 13.91 -7.85 -26.97
C LYS A 6 13.54 -7.74 -25.48
N LYS A 7 13.21 -8.84 -24.78
CA LYS A 7 13.11 -8.92 -23.31
C LYS A 7 14.38 -9.45 -22.55
N PRO A 8 15.62 -9.61 -23.11
CA PRO A 8 16.78 -9.91 -22.27
C PRO A 8 17.29 -8.64 -21.57
N LEU A 9 17.63 -8.75 -20.28
CA LEU A 9 18.14 -7.72 -19.35
C LEU A 9 17.12 -6.82 -18.60
N SER A 10 15.80 -6.96 -18.72
CA SER A 10 14.87 -6.10 -17.94
C SER A 10 15.05 -6.20 -16.42
N LEU A 11 15.32 -7.40 -15.88
CA LEU A 11 15.40 -7.62 -14.42
C LEU A 11 16.63 -6.98 -13.76
N ILE A 12 17.79 -7.02 -14.42
CA ILE A 12 19.00 -6.29 -13.94
C ILE A 12 18.79 -4.79 -14.14
N LEU A 13 18.07 -4.38 -15.20
CA LEU A 13 17.72 -2.98 -15.41
C LEU A 13 16.72 -2.45 -14.38
N PHE A 14 15.82 -3.29 -13.84
CA PHE A 14 14.88 -2.93 -12.77
C PHE A 14 15.62 -2.58 -11.47
N LEU A 15 16.50 -3.47 -11.00
CA LEU A 15 17.39 -3.17 -9.86
C LEU A 15 18.28 -1.94 -10.12
N ILE A 16 18.72 -1.70 -11.35
CA ILE A 16 19.49 -0.48 -11.68
C ILE A 16 18.58 0.77 -11.74
N LEU A 17 17.36 0.70 -12.27
CA LEU A 17 16.46 1.85 -12.43
C LEU A 17 15.75 2.25 -11.13
N VAL A 18 15.42 1.29 -10.27
CA VAL A 18 14.88 1.57 -8.92
C VAL A 18 15.99 2.12 -8.02
N CYS A 19 17.23 1.61 -8.11
CA CYS A 19 18.35 2.12 -7.31
C CYS A 19 19.06 3.38 -7.86
N VAL A 20 18.88 3.73 -9.14
CA VAL A 20 19.45 4.97 -9.75
C VAL A 20 18.38 6.05 -9.96
N GLY A 21 17.11 5.71 -9.77
CA GLY A 21 15.97 6.50 -10.22
C GLY A 21 15.76 6.38 -11.73
N LEU A 22 14.53 6.62 -12.17
CA LEU A 22 14.27 6.95 -13.57
C LEU A 22 15.12 8.18 -13.94
N ALA A 23 15.75 8.17 -15.11
CA ALA A 23 16.49 9.34 -15.58
C ALA A 23 15.56 10.57 -15.59
N GLU A 24 16.00 11.70 -15.02
CA GLU A 24 15.18 12.88 -14.78
C GLU A 24 14.26 13.23 -15.98
N GLY A 25 12.96 12.96 -15.84
CA GLY A 25 11.94 13.26 -16.85
C GLY A 25 11.34 12.09 -17.62
N GLU A 26 11.73 10.83 -17.41
CA GLU A 26 11.00 9.68 -17.98
C GLU A 26 9.75 9.34 -17.15
N GLN A 27 8.57 9.37 -17.80
CA GLN A 27 7.27 9.00 -17.22
C GLN A 27 6.80 7.64 -17.75
N THR A 28 6.03 6.89 -16.95
CA THR A 28 5.31 5.68 -17.38
C THR A 28 4.35 5.95 -18.54
N VAL A 29 3.86 4.91 -19.22
CA VAL A 29 2.84 5.04 -20.28
C VAL A 29 1.58 5.75 -19.78
N PHE A 30 1.11 5.40 -18.58
CA PHE A 30 -0.09 6.00 -17.97
C PHE A 30 0.15 7.44 -17.52
N GLY A 31 1.30 7.73 -16.90
CA GLY A 31 1.69 9.08 -16.50
C GLY A 31 1.71 10.07 -17.67
N LYS A 32 2.24 9.67 -18.85
CA LYS A 32 2.20 10.50 -20.06
C LYS A 32 0.79 10.79 -20.56
N ILE A 33 -0.12 9.83 -20.41
CA ILE A 33 -1.52 9.96 -20.85
C ILE A 33 -2.29 10.88 -19.90
N GLU A 34 -2.11 10.71 -18.59
CA GLU A 34 -2.77 11.56 -17.59
C GLU A 34 -2.24 12.99 -17.59
N GLU A 35 -0.92 13.21 -17.73
CA GLU A 35 -0.35 14.55 -17.83
C GLU A 35 -0.84 15.29 -19.08
N ALA A 36 -1.03 14.56 -20.19
CA ALA A 36 -1.65 15.12 -21.40
C ALA A 36 -3.13 15.48 -21.18
N HIS A 37 -3.87 14.76 -20.33
CA HIS A 37 -5.22 15.17 -19.96
C HIS A 37 -5.22 16.38 -19.03
N ARG A 38 -4.39 16.35 -17.98
CA ARG A 38 -4.23 17.41 -16.95
C ARG A 38 -3.80 18.75 -17.55
N SER A 39 -2.91 18.72 -18.54
CA SER A 39 -2.47 19.90 -19.31
C SER A 39 -3.47 20.35 -20.39
N GLY A 40 -4.57 19.62 -20.60
CA GLY A 40 -5.61 19.93 -21.59
C GLY A 40 -5.23 19.60 -23.05
N GLU A 41 -4.21 18.78 -23.28
CA GLU A 41 -3.85 18.30 -24.63
C GLU A 41 -4.89 17.31 -25.17
N ILE A 42 -5.47 16.47 -24.30
CA ILE A 42 -6.51 15.49 -24.63
C ILE A 42 -7.71 15.58 -23.68
N ASP A 43 -8.91 15.25 -24.19
CA ASP A 43 -10.11 15.13 -23.36
C ASP A 43 -10.15 13.80 -22.58
N ARG A 44 -11.01 13.74 -21.56
CA ARG A 44 -11.16 12.57 -20.67
C ARG A 44 -11.52 11.29 -21.43
N ALA A 45 -12.36 11.38 -22.47
CA ALA A 45 -12.70 10.21 -23.29
C ALA A 45 -11.50 9.70 -24.13
N THR A 46 -10.62 10.60 -24.55
CA THR A 46 -9.39 10.24 -25.28
C THR A 46 -8.33 9.69 -24.33
N GLU A 47 -8.20 10.25 -23.12
CA GLU A 47 -7.34 9.72 -22.05
C GLU A 47 -7.68 8.26 -21.72
N LEU A 48 -8.95 7.99 -21.41
CA LEU A 48 -9.44 6.64 -21.08
C LEU A 48 -9.27 5.66 -22.26
N LEU A 49 -9.50 6.11 -23.50
CA LEU A 49 -9.25 5.29 -24.68
C LEU A 49 -7.76 4.98 -24.87
N TYR A 50 -6.87 5.92 -24.54
CA TYR A 50 -5.43 5.70 -24.60
C TYR A 50 -4.92 4.80 -23.47
N LYS A 51 -5.51 4.85 -22.26
CA LYS A 51 -5.28 3.84 -21.21
C LYS A 51 -5.67 2.44 -21.71
N LEU A 52 -6.86 2.29 -22.28
CA LEU A 52 -7.33 1.04 -22.87
C LEU A 52 -6.44 0.57 -24.03
N TYR A 53 -5.95 1.48 -24.88
CA TYR A 53 -4.99 1.14 -25.94
C TYR A 53 -3.62 0.72 -25.41
N ALA A 54 -3.10 1.34 -24.34
CA ALA A 54 -1.83 0.93 -23.75
C ALA A 54 -1.87 -0.56 -23.35
N VAL A 55 -2.95 -0.99 -22.68
CA VAL A 55 -3.12 -2.37 -22.19
C VAL A 55 -3.51 -3.35 -23.31
N LYS A 56 -4.53 -3.01 -24.13
CA LYS A 56 -5.19 -3.99 -25.01
C LYS A 56 -4.75 -3.92 -26.47
N ALA A 57 -4.17 -2.80 -26.92
CA ALA A 57 -3.84 -2.59 -28.32
C ALA A 57 -2.75 -1.51 -28.52
N PRO A 58 -1.53 -1.69 -28.00
CA PRO A 58 -0.51 -0.63 -27.94
C PRO A 58 -0.06 -0.13 -29.33
N ASP A 59 -0.23 -0.94 -30.39
CA ASP A 59 -0.03 -0.50 -31.77
C ASP A 59 -0.97 0.65 -32.19
N ARG A 60 -2.12 0.82 -31.52
CA ARG A 60 -3.08 1.92 -31.71
C ARG A 60 -2.75 3.15 -30.86
N LEU A 61 -1.96 3.00 -29.80
CA LEU A 61 -1.53 4.12 -28.96
C LEU A 61 -0.58 5.03 -29.77
N PRO A 62 -0.82 6.35 -29.86
CA PRO A 62 0.08 7.26 -30.57
C PRO A 62 1.51 7.21 -30.02
N GLU A 63 2.49 7.23 -30.92
CA GLU A 63 3.92 7.04 -30.58
C GLU A 63 4.43 7.96 -29.46
N ARG A 64 3.92 9.19 -29.37
CA ARG A 64 4.27 10.17 -28.31
C ARG A 64 3.90 9.74 -26.89
N TYR A 65 2.89 8.87 -26.73
CA TYR A 65 2.43 8.39 -25.42
C TYR A 65 3.03 7.05 -25.03
N ARG A 66 3.70 6.35 -25.96
CA ARG A 66 4.44 5.12 -25.63
C ARG A 66 5.58 5.45 -24.68
N SER A 67 5.92 4.52 -23.79
CA SER A 67 7.06 4.65 -22.89
C SER A 67 7.74 3.31 -22.69
N GLU A 68 9.05 3.35 -22.45
CA GLU A 68 9.86 2.22 -22.01
C GLU A 68 10.02 2.20 -20.47
N ALA A 69 9.61 3.28 -19.79
CA ALA A 69 9.59 3.36 -18.33
C ALA A 69 8.51 2.42 -17.75
N PRO A 70 8.84 1.55 -16.78
CA PRO A 70 7.95 0.51 -16.32
C PRO A 70 6.73 1.06 -15.56
N ALA A 71 5.55 0.49 -15.83
CA ALA A 71 4.39 0.53 -14.93
C ALA A 71 4.20 -0.87 -14.36
N LEU A 72 3.83 -1.05 -13.09
CA LEU A 72 3.88 -2.37 -12.43
C LEU A 72 2.54 -3.10 -12.46
N CYS A 73 1.50 -2.43 -11.97
CA CYS A 73 0.11 -2.87 -12.10
C CYS A 73 -0.58 -2.09 -13.23
N ALA A 74 -1.51 -2.73 -13.95
CA ALA A 74 -2.43 -2.06 -14.87
C ALA A 74 -3.91 -2.10 -14.42
N THR A 75 -4.20 -2.63 -13.22
CA THR A 75 -5.54 -2.68 -12.63
C THR A 75 -6.13 -1.30 -12.42
N VAL A 76 -5.49 -0.41 -11.68
CA VAL A 76 -6.06 0.93 -11.43
C VAL A 76 -6.25 1.78 -12.71
N PRO A 77 -5.38 1.72 -13.73
CA PRO A 77 -5.68 2.27 -15.06
C PRO A 77 -6.91 1.67 -15.75
N MET A 78 -7.16 0.36 -15.61
CA MET A 78 -8.34 -0.31 -16.16
C MET A 78 -9.61 -0.06 -15.32
N LEU A 79 -9.49 0.09 -14.01
CA LEU A 79 -10.52 0.53 -13.06
C LEU A 79 -11.01 1.94 -13.40
N ASP A 80 -10.08 2.85 -13.75
CA ASP A 80 -10.41 4.20 -14.21
C ASP A 80 -11.20 4.18 -15.54
N VAL A 81 -10.90 3.22 -16.43
CA VAL A 81 -11.67 2.93 -17.65
C VAL A 81 -13.05 2.35 -17.32
N TRP A 82 -13.15 1.41 -16.38
CA TRP A 82 -14.41 0.81 -15.93
C TRP A 82 -15.39 1.83 -15.34
N ARG A 83 -14.94 2.60 -14.33
CA ARG A 83 -15.72 3.68 -13.68
C ARG A 83 -16.27 4.74 -14.65
N ASN A 84 -15.71 4.83 -15.86
CA ASN A 84 -16.03 5.82 -16.86
C ASN A 84 -16.43 5.20 -18.22
N VAL A 85 -16.79 3.90 -18.25
CA VAL A 85 -17.00 3.16 -19.51
C VAL A 85 -18.11 3.77 -20.37
N ASP A 86 -19.15 4.32 -19.74
CA ASP A 86 -20.25 5.05 -20.41
C ASP A 86 -19.77 6.24 -21.25
N LEU A 87 -18.74 6.96 -20.79
CA LEU A 87 -18.15 8.08 -21.56
C LEU A 87 -17.44 7.58 -22.83
N LEU A 88 -16.90 6.35 -22.81
CA LEU A 88 -16.26 5.73 -23.95
C LEU A 88 -17.27 5.14 -24.93
N VAL A 89 -18.23 4.33 -24.45
CA VAL A 89 -19.12 3.55 -25.33
C VAL A 89 -20.16 4.41 -26.03
N LYS A 90 -20.54 5.56 -25.46
CA LYS A 90 -21.52 6.51 -26.02
C LYS A 90 -21.21 6.93 -27.46
N ASP A 91 -19.95 7.26 -27.75
CA ASP A 91 -19.50 7.74 -29.06
C ASP A 91 -18.56 6.75 -29.78
N LYS A 92 -17.97 5.77 -29.06
CA LYS A 92 -16.97 4.83 -29.60
C LYS A 92 -17.24 3.35 -29.28
N GLY A 93 -18.47 2.96 -28.95
CA GLY A 93 -18.82 1.58 -28.57
C GLY A 93 -18.28 0.49 -29.50
N GLU A 94 -18.44 0.63 -30.83
CA GLU A 94 -17.90 -0.33 -31.82
C GLU A 94 -16.37 -0.49 -31.76
N GLU A 95 -15.66 0.52 -31.26
CA GLU A 95 -14.20 0.55 -31.12
C GLU A 95 -13.72 -0.01 -29.78
N VAL A 96 -14.54 0.15 -28.74
CA VAL A 96 -14.23 -0.10 -27.32
C VAL A 96 -14.65 -1.49 -26.85
N TYR A 97 -15.87 -1.94 -27.18
CA TYR A 97 -16.36 -3.26 -26.72
C TYR A 97 -15.41 -4.43 -27.06
N PRO A 98 -14.81 -4.53 -28.27
CA PRO A 98 -13.88 -5.62 -28.60
C PRO A 98 -12.54 -5.60 -27.84
N LEU A 99 -12.24 -4.53 -27.09
CA LEU A 99 -11.05 -4.43 -26.24
C LEU A 99 -11.34 -4.75 -24.77
N LEU A 100 -12.62 -4.69 -24.36
CA LEU A 100 -13.07 -5.04 -23.01
C LEU A 100 -13.48 -6.52 -22.89
N THR A 101 -13.68 -7.24 -24.00
CA THR A 101 -13.92 -8.69 -23.96
C THR A 101 -12.69 -9.45 -23.44
N ARG A 102 -12.94 -10.57 -22.74
CA ARG A 102 -11.93 -11.54 -22.32
C ARG A 102 -10.98 -11.97 -23.45
N PRO A 103 -9.71 -12.32 -23.15
CA PRO A 103 -8.72 -12.72 -24.16
C PRO A 103 -9.15 -13.93 -25.00
N THR A 104 -8.65 -14.01 -26.23
CA THR A 104 -8.95 -15.12 -27.15
C THR A 104 -7.68 -15.63 -27.83
N GLY A 105 -7.69 -16.90 -28.25
CA GLY A 105 -6.52 -17.55 -28.87
C GLY A 105 -5.65 -18.34 -27.89
N LEU A 106 -5.99 -18.33 -26.60
CA LEU A 106 -5.42 -19.23 -25.59
C LEU A 106 -6.16 -20.57 -25.69
N ASP A 107 -5.46 -21.61 -26.13
CA ASP A 107 -6.04 -22.91 -26.55
C ASP A 107 -5.84 -24.04 -25.54
N SER A 108 -5.24 -23.74 -24.39
CA SER A 108 -4.96 -24.67 -23.28
C SER A 108 -5.60 -24.16 -21.99
N ILE A 109 -6.15 -25.08 -21.19
CA ILE A 109 -6.83 -24.79 -19.93
C ILE A 109 -6.26 -25.68 -18.82
N ILE A 110 -6.09 -25.12 -17.62
CA ILE A 110 -5.86 -25.86 -16.36
C ILE A 110 -6.84 -25.29 -15.32
N ASN A 111 -7.62 -26.17 -14.68
CA ASN A 111 -8.49 -25.79 -13.56
C ASN A 111 -7.85 -26.25 -12.24
N THR A 112 -8.06 -25.49 -11.18
CA THR A 112 -7.71 -25.82 -9.80
C THR A 112 -9.01 -25.95 -8.98
N THR A 113 -8.98 -25.69 -7.66
CA THR A 113 -10.18 -25.70 -6.81
C THR A 113 -11.01 -24.44 -7.06
N HIS A 114 -10.36 -23.28 -7.15
CA HIS A 114 -11.00 -21.97 -7.23
C HIS A 114 -10.78 -21.26 -8.56
N PHE A 115 -9.72 -21.62 -9.32
CA PHE A 115 -9.28 -20.88 -10.50
C PHE A 115 -9.32 -21.68 -11.80
N LYS A 116 -9.30 -20.93 -12.90
CA LYS A 116 -9.23 -21.44 -14.26
C LYS A 116 -8.25 -20.67 -15.12
N PHE A 117 -7.16 -21.33 -15.46
CA PHE A 117 -6.04 -20.76 -16.20
C PHE A 117 -6.20 -21.00 -17.70
N HIS A 118 -6.32 -19.93 -18.47
CA HIS A 118 -6.26 -19.94 -19.94
C HIS A 118 -4.87 -19.55 -20.42
N TRP A 119 -4.27 -20.36 -21.28
CA TRP A 119 -2.92 -20.14 -21.82
C TRP A 119 -2.73 -20.78 -23.20
N THR A 120 -1.57 -20.59 -23.83
CA THR A 120 -1.18 -21.35 -25.03
C THR A 120 0.30 -21.74 -24.99
N ASN A 121 0.66 -22.84 -25.65
CA ASN A 121 2.05 -23.27 -25.86
C ASN A 121 2.61 -22.84 -27.23
N SER A 122 1.93 -21.94 -27.95
CA SER A 122 2.29 -21.57 -29.32
C SER A 122 2.02 -20.09 -29.63
N GLY A 123 2.63 -19.56 -30.70
CA GLY A 123 2.44 -18.16 -31.10
C GLY A 123 3.35 -17.18 -30.34
N SER A 124 2.89 -15.92 -30.20
CA SER A 124 3.57 -14.87 -29.43
C SER A 124 3.47 -15.11 -27.92
N ASP A 125 2.31 -15.62 -27.49
CA ASP A 125 1.86 -15.75 -26.11
C ASP A 125 2.20 -17.15 -25.54
N SER A 126 3.19 -17.80 -26.16
CA SER A 126 3.63 -19.16 -25.86
C SER A 126 4.29 -19.22 -24.49
N VAL A 127 3.64 -19.88 -23.54
CA VAL A 127 4.15 -20.15 -22.19
C VAL A 127 4.39 -21.64 -21.96
N GLY A 128 5.36 -21.98 -21.12
CA GLY A 128 5.67 -23.37 -20.75
C GLY A 128 4.70 -23.90 -19.69
N LYS A 129 4.27 -25.16 -19.79
CA LYS A 129 3.33 -25.74 -18.81
C LYS A 129 3.84 -25.61 -17.36
N SER A 130 5.12 -25.85 -17.12
CA SER A 130 5.74 -25.73 -15.79
C SER A 130 5.71 -24.32 -15.19
N TYR A 131 5.53 -23.29 -16.01
CA TYR A 131 5.30 -21.91 -15.54
C TYR A 131 3.85 -21.76 -15.05
N VAL A 132 2.88 -22.20 -15.86
CA VAL A 132 1.46 -22.17 -15.50
C VAL A 132 1.19 -23.04 -14.27
N ASP A 133 1.83 -24.21 -14.17
CA ASP A 133 1.75 -25.12 -13.02
C ASP A 133 2.26 -24.51 -11.71
N SER A 134 3.14 -23.50 -11.76
CA SER A 134 3.51 -22.72 -10.57
C SER A 134 2.56 -21.55 -10.30
N LEU A 135 1.95 -20.95 -11.32
CA LEU A 135 0.92 -19.92 -11.11
C LEU A 135 -0.34 -20.51 -10.47
N THR A 136 -0.74 -21.73 -10.86
CA THR A 136 -1.86 -22.45 -10.26
C THR A 136 -1.65 -22.72 -8.76
N VAL A 137 -0.40 -22.94 -8.38
CA VAL A 137 0.03 -23.16 -6.99
C VAL A 137 -0.04 -21.86 -6.19
N TYR A 138 0.53 -20.76 -6.72
CA TYR A 138 0.53 -19.47 -6.04
C TYR A 138 -0.87 -18.84 -5.94
N ALA A 139 -1.73 -19.05 -6.94
CA ALA A 139 -3.11 -18.57 -6.87
C ALA A 139 -3.92 -19.26 -5.77
N GLU A 140 -3.84 -20.58 -5.64
CA GLU A 140 -4.51 -21.32 -4.55
C GLU A 140 -3.92 -20.96 -3.16
N SER A 141 -2.63 -20.63 -3.09
CA SER A 141 -2.00 -20.13 -1.86
C SER A 141 -2.55 -18.74 -1.48
N SER A 142 -2.68 -17.83 -2.44
CA SER A 142 -3.32 -16.51 -2.25
C SER A 142 -4.80 -16.63 -1.88
N TRP A 143 -5.56 -17.56 -2.48
CA TRP A 143 -6.93 -17.82 -2.04
C TRP A 143 -6.99 -18.31 -0.59
N SER A 144 -6.20 -19.32 -0.24
CA SER A 144 -6.18 -19.91 1.10
C SER A 144 -5.79 -18.90 2.18
N TYR A 145 -4.97 -17.89 1.85
CA TYR A 145 -4.59 -16.86 2.80
C TYR A 145 -5.56 -15.66 2.80
N GLU A 146 -5.88 -15.08 1.65
CA GLU A 146 -6.69 -13.86 1.60
C GLU A 146 -8.18 -14.14 1.85
N VAL A 147 -8.75 -15.18 1.23
CA VAL A 147 -10.17 -15.53 1.38
C VAL A 147 -10.38 -16.40 2.62
N ASP A 148 -9.66 -17.52 2.75
CA ASP A 148 -10.01 -18.50 3.80
C ASP A 148 -9.44 -18.13 5.20
N TYR A 149 -8.31 -17.43 5.27
CA TYR A 149 -7.67 -17.01 6.54
C TYR A 149 -7.96 -15.56 6.95
N LEU A 150 -7.68 -14.58 6.08
CA LEU A 150 -7.99 -13.15 6.32
C LEU A 150 -9.48 -12.80 6.12
N ASN A 151 -10.29 -13.74 5.64
CA ASN A 151 -11.74 -13.60 5.43
C ASN A 151 -12.15 -12.54 4.40
N TRP A 152 -11.33 -12.24 3.38
CA TRP A 152 -11.75 -11.33 2.31
C TRP A 152 -12.88 -11.95 1.47
N ASP A 153 -13.89 -11.15 1.13
CA ASP A 153 -14.98 -11.58 0.25
C ASP A 153 -14.40 -11.98 -1.11
N ALA A 154 -14.61 -13.25 -1.48
CA ALA A 154 -14.12 -13.83 -2.72
C ALA A 154 -14.61 -13.04 -3.96
N PRO A 155 -13.84 -13.04 -5.07
CA PRO A 155 -14.23 -12.33 -6.29
C PRO A 155 -15.62 -12.79 -6.80
N PRO A 156 -16.51 -11.88 -7.23
CA PRO A 156 -17.88 -12.27 -7.58
C PRO A 156 -17.97 -13.27 -8.73
N ALA A 157 -18.82 -14.28 -8.56
CA ALA A 157 -19.03 -15.33 -9.55
C ALA A 157 -19.61 -14.78 -10.88
N ASP A 158 -19.10 -15.29 -12.00
CA ASP A 158 -19.27 -14.71 -13.34
C ASP A 158 -20.35 -15.38 -14.21
N TYR A 159 -21.13 -16.28 -13.62
CA TYR A 159 -22.30 -16.96 -14.19
C TYR A 159 -22.03 -17.73 -15.49
N ASP A 160 -21.14 -18.72 -15.43
CA ASP A 160 -20.64 -19.53 -16.57
C ASP A 160 -19.90 -18.71 -17.65
N SER A 161 -19.52 -17.45 -17.38
CA SER A 161 -18.56 -16.73 -18.20
C SER A 161 -17.19 -17.44 -18.13
N GLY A 162 -16.37 -17.35 -19.17
CA GLY A 162 -15.17 -18.22 -19.30
C GLY A 162 -15.46 -19.73 -19.47
N GLY A 163 -16.66 -20.22 -19.10
CA GLY A 163 -17.21 -21.55 -19.37
C GLY A 163 -17.57 -22.39 -18.13
N ASP A 164 -17.41 -21.86 -16.92
CA ASP A 164 -17.84 -22.40 -15.61
C ASP A 164 -17.76 -21.24 -14.59
N ASN A 165 -18.00 -21.46 -13.28
CA ASN A 165 -17.96 -20.40 -12.25
C ASN A 165 -16.60 -20.28 -11.51
N LEU A 166 -15.50 -20.78 -12.08
CA LEU A 166 -14.17 -20.64 -11.47
C LEU A 166 -13.54 -19.32 -11.88
N TYR A 167 -12.76 -18.69 -10.99
CA TYR A 167 -12.18 -17.38 -11.29
C TYR A 167 -11.14 -17.49 -12.42
N ASP A 168 -11.40 -16.80 -13.54
CA ASP A 168 -10.58 -16.93 -14.74
C ASP A 168 -9.30 -16.08 -14.72
N ILE A 169 -8.16 -16.75 -14.93
CA ILE A 169 -6.83 -16.15 -15.06
C ILE A 169 -6.30 -16.40 -16.48
N TYR A 170 -5.92 -15.34 -17.19
CA TYR A 170 -5.43 -15.39 -18.56
C TYR A 170 -3.92 -15.11 -18.62
N VAL A 171 -3.12 -16.07 -19.09
CA VAL A 171 -1.63 -15.97 -19.13
C VAL A 171 -1.15 -15.72 -20.56
N PHE A 172 -0.55 -14.56 -20.83
CA PHE A 172 -0.08 -14.14 -22.17
C PHE A 172 1.00 -13.03 -22.11
N ASP A 173 1.50 -12.53 -23.26
CA ASP A 173 2.48 -11.42 -23.29
C ASP A 173 1.77 -10.08 -23.08
N ILE A 174 1.87 -9.51 -21.87
CA ILE A 174 1.34 -8.18 -21.57
C ILE A 174 2.26 -7.14 -22.23
N PRO A 175 1.79 -6.38 -23.24
CA PRO A 175 2.68 -5.63 -24.13
C PRO A 175 3.02 -4.22 -23.60
N ILE A 176 3.05 -4.04 -22.28
CA ILE A 176 3.49 -2.83 -21.60
C ILE A 176 4.79 -3.15 -20.83
N PRO A 177 5.88 -2.36 -20.98
CA PRO A 177 7.07 -2.49 -20.15
C PRO A 177 6.74 -2.44 -18.65
N GLY A 178 7.20 -3.44 -17.91
CA GLY A 178 7.07 -3.53 -16.45
C GLY A 178 5.77 -4.14 -15.93
N VAL A 179 4.69 -4.21 -16.73
CA VAL A 179 3.39 -4.65 -16.20
C VAL A 179 3.39 -6.17 -16.05
N LEU A 180 3.19 -6.62 -14.82
CA LEU A 180 3.25 -8.05 -14.45
C LEU A 180 1.86 -8.69 -14.44
N GLY A 181 0.82 -7.90 -14.14
CA GLY A 181 -0.57 -8.33 -14.18
C GLY A 181 -1.57 -7.17 -14.32
N TYR A 182 -2.84 -7.54 -14.39
CA TYR A 182 -3.98 -6.67 -14.05
C TYR A 182 -5.27 -7.47 -13.89
N VAL A 183 -6.18 -6.96 -13.08
CA VAL A 183 -7.59 -7.36 -13.01
C VAL A 183 -8.44 -6.42 -13.88
N GLN A 184 -9.47 -6.98 -14.50
CA GLN A 184 -10.44 -6.22 -15.29
C GLN A 184 -11.87 -6.60 -14.91
N ALA A 185 -12.64 -5.62 -14.44
CA ALA A 185 -14.10 -5.71 -14.34
C ALA A 185 -14.76 -5.84 -15.73
N GLU A 186 -15.86 -6.59 -15.81
CA GLU A 186 -16.63 -6.77 -17.04
C GLU A 186 -18.14 -6.54 -16.90
N SER A 187 -18.70 -6.73 -15.70
CA SER A 187 -20.09 -6.39 -15.37
C SER A 187 -20.20 -5.99 -13.90
N ILE A 188 -21.26 -5.23 -13.57
CA ILE A 188 -21.69 -5.02 -12.18
C ILE A 188 -21.92 -6.40 -11.53
N GLY A 189 -21.57 -6.55 -10.26
CA GLY A 189 -21.68 -7.81 -9.56
C GLY A 189 -23.10 -8.14 -9.07
N PRO A 190 -23.23 -9.20 -8.26
CA PRO A 190 -24.50 -9.72 -7.78
C PRO A 190 -25.23 -8.83 -6.75
N ASP A 191 -24.53 -8.05 -5.92
CA ASP A 191 -25.18 -7.27 -4.85
C ASP A 191 -25.48 -5.83 -5.32
N PRO A 192 -26.76 -5.47 -5.57
CA PRO A 192 -27.12 -4.14 -6.05
C PRO A 192 -27.01 -3.03 -4.99
N GLN A 193 -26.69 -3.36 -3.74
CA GLN A 193 -26.41 -2.39 -2.66
C GLN A 193 -24.93 -2.10 -2.50
N GLN A 194 -24.06 -2.98 -3.00
CA GLN A 194 -22.61 -2.79 -3.07
C GLN A 194 -22.24 -2.26 -4.45
N GLU A 195 -21.11 -1.57 -4.55
CA GLU A 195 -20.59 -1.11 -5.85
C GLU A 195 -19.64 -2.17 -6.42
N ASP A 196 -20.09 -3.42 -6.44
CA ASP A 196 -19.30 -4.61 -6.76
C ASP A 196 -19.14 -4.84 -8.28
N ALA A 197 -18.17 -5.66 -8.67
CA ALA A 197 -17.97 -6.04 -10.07
C ALA A 197 -17.46 -7.47 -10.25
N ILE A 198 -18.11 -8.19 -11.17
CA ILE A 198 -17.54 -9.40 -11.76
C ILE A 198 -16.30 -9.01 -12.56
N SER A 199 -15.20 -9.73 -12.31
CA SER A 199 -13.89 -9.43 -12.87
C SER A 199 -13.16 -10.70 -13.32
N TRP A 200 -12.05 -10.51 -14.04
CA TRP A 200 -11.11 -11.58 -14.40
C TRP A 200 -9.68 -11.03 -14.42
N MET A 201 -8.67 -11.89 -14.30
CA MET A 201 -7.26 -11.51 -14.14
C MET A 201 -6.41 -11.83 -15.39
N ALA A 202 -5.41 -11.00 -15.67
CA ALA A 202 -4.36 -11.23 -16.65
C ALA A 202 -2.99 -11.27 -15.95
N ILE A 203 -2.12 -12.19 -16.36
CA ILE A 203 -0.76 -12.39 -15.81
C ILE A 203 0.26 -12.51 -16.95
N ASP A 204 1.42 -11.82 -16.84
CA ASP A 204 2.49 -11.89 -17.87
C ASP A 204 3.13 -13.29 -17.91
N TYR A 205 3.50 -13.71 -19.11
CA TYR A 205 3.97 -15.07 -19.39
C TYR A 205 5.41 -15.41 -18.93
N ASN A 206 6.19 -14.46 -18.41
CA ASN A 206 7.63 -14.65 -18.18
C ASN A 206 8.21 -13.88 -16.97
N MET A 207 7.81 -14.27 -15.76
CA MET A 207 8.32 -13.78 -14.48
C MET A 207 9.24 -14.80 -13.76
N SER A 208 10.13 -14.34 -12.87
CA SER A 208 10.88 -15.21 -11.93
C SER A 208 10.02 -15.62 -10.73
N SER A 209 10.47 -16.57 -9.90
CA SER A 209 9.63 -17.14 -8.82
C SER A 209 9.07 -16.11 -7.85
N ILE A 210 9.93 -15.27 -7.26
CA ILE A 210 9.55 -14.19 -6.35
C ILE A 210 8.41 -13.32 -6.91
N TYR A 211 8.61 -12.73 -8.10
CA TYR A 211 7.59 -11.89 -8.74
C TYR A 211 6.32 -12.64 -9.16
N ARG A 212 6.34 -13.97 -9.32
CA ARG A 212 5.10 -14.73 -9.56
C ARG A 212 4.26 -14.85 -8.29
N LYS A 213 4.88 -14.98 -7.13
CA LYS A 213 4.20 -15.00 -5.82
C LYS A 213 3.58 -13.62 -5.56
N SER A 214 4.40 -12.57 -5.49
CA SER A 214 3.94 -11.21 -5.19
C SER A 214 2.92 -10.70 -6.22
N THR A 215 3.11 -10.92 -7.52
CA THR A 215 2.10 -10.51 -8.52
C THR A 215 0.77 -11.26 -8.36
N LEU A 216 0.77 -12.55 -7.98
CA LEU A 216 -0.48 -13.29 -7.79
C LEU A 216 -1.26 -12.80 -6.57
N ALA A 217 -0.61 -12.61 -5.41
CA ALA A 217 -1.26 -12.01 -4.24
C ALA A 217 -1.74 -10.58 -4.54
N HIS A 218 -0.92 -9.76 -5.20
CA HIS A 218 -1.28 -8.38 -5.55
C HIS A 218 -2.53 -8.29 -6.42
N GLU A 219 -2.55 -9.03 -7.53
CA GLU A 219 -3.69 -9.00 -8.44
C GLU A 219 -4.89 -9.77 -7.87
N PHE A 220 -4.68 -10.80 -7.06
CA PHE A 220 -5.80 -11.50 -6.41
C PHE A 220 -6.44 -10.65 -5.30
N ASN A 221 -5.66 -9.87 -4.55
CA ASN A 221 -6.22 -8.87 -3.63
C ASN A 221 -7.05 -7.85 -4.39
N HIS A 222 -6.60 -7.37 -5.55
CA HIS A 222 -7.44 -6.54 -6.42
C HIS A 222 -8.74 -7.25 -6.86
N SER A 223 -8.69 -8.55 -7.20
CA SER A 223 -9.89 -9.35 -7.50
C SER A 223 -10.87 -9.39 -6.32
N CYS A 224 -10.37 -9.47 -5.09
CA CYS A 224 -11.18 -9.41 -3.87
C CYS A 224 -11.69 -7.98 -3.62
N GLN A 225 -10.90 -6.92 -3.80
CA GLN A 225 -11.36 -5.52 -3.68
C GLN A 225 -12.56 -5.19 -4.61
N PHE A 226 -12.71 -5.93 -5.72
CA PHE A 226 -13.87 -5.81 -6.62
C PHE A 226 -15.18 -6.44 -6.08
N SER A 227 -15.14 -7.29 -5.04
CA SER A 227 -16.38 -7.75 -4.36
C SER A 227 -16.97 -6.65 -3.46
N TYR A 228 -16.13 -5.80 -2.87
CA TYR A 228 -16.53 -4.71 -1.97
C TYR A 228 -16.99 -3.44 -2.71
N SER A 229 -16.10 -2.80 -3.47
CA SER A 229 -16.44 -1.56 -4.21
C SER A 229 -15.43 -1.20 -5.29
N TYR A 230 -15.84 -1.28 -6.55
CA TYR A 230 -15.08 -0.77 -7.69
C TYR A 230 -14.91 0.76 -7.69
N LYS A 231 -15.50 1.53 -6.75
CA LYS A 231 -15.41 3.00 -6.71
C LYS A 231 -14.41 3.58 -5.70
N GLU A 232 -13.83 2.79 -4.79
CA GLU A 232 -12.98 3.30 -3.72
C GLU A 232 -11.70 4.06 -4.15
N LYS A 233 -11.06 4.79 -3.23
CA LYS A 233 -9.90 5.66 -3.54
C LYS A 233 -8.72 4.83 -4.09
N LYS A 234 -8.12 5.31 -5.19
CA LYS A 234 -7.05 4.61 -5.95
C LYS A 234 -5.80 4.28 -5.15
N PHE A 235 -5.45 5.11 -4.15
CA PHE A 235 -4.32 4.82 -3.28
C PHE A 235 -4.58 3.58 -2.41
N TRP A 236 -5.81 3.41 -1.91
CA TRP A 236 -6.17 2.31 -1.03
C TRP A 236 -6.13 0.97 -1.76
N TYR A 237 -6.62 0.95 -3.00
CA TYR A 237 -6.48 -0.16 -3.95
C TYR A 237 -5.03 -0.70 -4.00
N GLU A 238 -4.05 0.13 -4.38
CA GLU A 238 -2.66 -0.32 -4.51
C GLU A 238 -1.99 -0.55 -3.14
N ASN A 239 -2.24 0.30 -2.14
CA ASN A 239 -1.65 0.15 -0.80
C ASN A 239 -2.02 -1.22 -0.19
N CYS A 240 -3.29 -1.62 -0.27
CA CYS A 240 -3.76 -2.92 0.22
C CYS A 240 -3.24 -4.06 -0.64
N ALA A 241 -3.20 -3.90 -1.96
CA ALA A 241 -2.69 -4.93 -2.85
C ALA A 241 -1.17 -5.13 -2.72
N VAL A 242 -0.39 -4.13 -2.30
CA VAL A 242 1.03 -4.32 -1.95
C VAL A 242 1.17 -4.92 -0.55
N TRP A 243 0.33 -4.51 0.40
CA TRP A 243 0.26 -5.15 1.71
C TRP A 243 -0.02 -6.66 1.61
N ALA A 244 -0.96 -7.08 0.77
CA ALA A 244 -1.25 -8.49 0.52
C ALA A 244 -0.09 -9.29 -0.10
N GLN A 245 0.86 -8.64 -0.81
CA GLN A 245 2.08 -9.34 -1.28
C GLN A 245 2.87 -9.89 -0.10
N ASP A 246 2.94 -9.08 0.94
CA ASP A 246 3.72 -9.30 2.15
C ASP A 246 3.02 -10.29 3.08
N GLU A 247 1.75 -10.04 3.42
CA GLU A 247 1.01 -10.92 4.33
C GLU A 247 0.85 -12.36 3.78
N VAL A 248 0.69 -12.53 2.46
CA VAL A 248 0.59 -13.86 1.81
C VAL A 248 1.97 -14.53 1.65
N TYR A 249 3.05 -13.75 1.49
CA TYR A 249 4.39 -14.26 1.18
C TYR A 249 5.50 -13.55 1.98
N ASP A 250 5.34 -13.51 3.30
CA ASP A 250 6.12 -12.83 4.38
C ASP A 250 7.64 -13.12 4.43
N GLY A 251 8.18 -13.89 3.49
CA GLY A 251 9.63 -14.17 3.37
C GLY A 251 10.27 -13.71 2.06
N GLU A 252 9.54 -13.01 1.19
CA GLU A 252 10.04 -12.54 -0.11
C GLU A 252 10.44 -11.04 -0.10
N ASP A 253 9.86 -10.23 0.79
CA ASP A 253 10.14 -8.81 1.09
C ASP A 253 10.26 -7.85 -0.14
N ASP A 254 9.73 -8.21 -1.32
CA ASP A 254 10.06 -7.51 -2.57
C ASP A 254 9.50 -6.07 -2.65
N TYR A 255 8.44 -5.80 -1.87
CA TYR A 255 7.88 -4.47 -1.66
C TYR A 255 8.89 -3.47 -1.06
N THR A 256 9.89 -3.93 -0.30
CA THR A 256 10.88 -3.05 0.36
C THR A 256 11.67 -2.21 -0.64
N GLY A 257 11.75 -2.64 -1.90
CA GLY A 257 12.30 -1.87 -3.02
C GLY A 257 11.62 -0.51 -3.25
N PHE A 258 10.32 -0.39 -2.94
CA PHE A 258 9.57 0.88 -3.08
C PHE A 258 9.88 1.90 -1.98
N LEU A 259 10.39 1.43 -0.83
CA LEU A 259 10.75 2.29 0.30
C LEU A 259 12.12 2.96 0.12
N GLY A 260 12.91 2.57 -0.88
CA GLY A 260 14.29 3.03 -1.08
C GLY A 260 14.47 4.52 -1.41
N GLY A 261 15.61 5.09 -1.00
CA GLY A 261 15.91 6.53 -1.10
C GLY A 261 16.00 7.14 -2.53
N GLY A 262 15.92 6.33 -3.58
CA GLY A 262 15.88 6.79 -4.98
C GLY A 262 14.47 7.05 -5.53
N VAL A 263 13.43 6.73 -4.75
CA VAL A 263 12.02 6.74 -5.14
C VAL A 263 11.22 7.59 -4.14
N ALA A 264 10.20 8.29 -4.63
CA ALA A 264 9.25 9.01 -3.79
C ALA A 264 8.28 8.04 -3.13
N ASN A 265 8.24 8.02 -1.79
CA ASN A 265 7.40 7.15 -0.95
C ASN A 265 7.11 7.85 0.41
N PRO A 266 6.26 7.32 1.30
CA PRO A 266 5.91 7.99 2.57
C PRO A 266 7.06 8.25 3.56
N LEU A 267 8.24 7.63 3.37
CA LEU A 267 9.44 7.85 4.20
C LEU A 267 10.40 8.87 3.57
N THR A 268 10.51 8.91 2.24
CA THR A 268 11.31 9.89 1.51
C THR A 268 10.56 11.19 1.24
N ARG A 269 9.23 11.14 1.16
CA ARG A 269 8.27 12.24 0.95
C ARG A 269 7.17 12.24 2.03
N PRO A 270 7.52 12.39 3.33
CA PRO A 270 6.56 12.37 4.43
C PRO A 270 5.58 13.55 4.44
N GLU A 271 5.91 14.64 3.75
CA GLU A 271 5.10 15.85 3.60
C GLU A 271 3.87 15.62 2.72
N TRP A 272 3.88 14.58 1.88
CA TRP A 272 2.74 14.23 1.05
C TRP A 272 1.69 13.46 1.83
N SER A 273 0.42 13.67 1.46
CA SER A 273 -0.72 12.99 2.06
C SER A 273 -0.63 11.46 1.95
N ILE A 274 -1.15 10.75 2.95
CA ILE A 274 -1.32 9.29 2.90
C ILE A 274 -2.19 8.82 1.74
N THR A 275 -3.03 9.71 1.19
CA THR A 275 -3.95 9.43 0.08
C THR A 275 -3.36 9.69 -1.31
N VAL A 276 -2.08 10.09 -1.41
CA VAL A 276 -1.44 10.41 -2.69
C VAL A 276 -1.31 9.18 -3.59
N PHE A 277 -1.74 9.33 -4.83
CA PHE A 277 -1.62 8.34 -5.90
C PHE A 277 -0.93 8.95 -7.12
N GLN A 278 0.16 8.34 -7.59
CA GLN A 278 0.99 8.88 -8.67
C GLN A 278 1.07 7.95 -9.87
N THR A 279 0.43 8.30 -10.98
CA THR A 279 0.50 7.50 -12.22
C THR A 279 1.82 7.56 -12.95
N SER A 280 2.63 8.61 -12.71
CA SER A 280 4.00 8.73 -13.20
C SER A 280 5.07 8.35 -12.17
N GLY A 281 4.67 7.93 -10.97
CA GLY A 281 5.56 7.64 -9.84
C GLY A 281 5.21 6.30 -9.17
N TYR A 282 5.86 6.04 -8.03
CA TYR A 282 5.69 4.78 -7.29
C TYR A 282 5.27 5.00 -5.83
N TYR A 283 4.81 6.20 -5.47
CA TYR A 283 4.48 6.57 -4.08
C TYR A 283 3.42 5.64 -3.48
N GLN A 284 2.40 5.28 -4.25
CA GLN A 284 1.35 4.33 -3.87
C GLN A 284 1.88 2.92 -3.55
N TYR A 285 2.98 2.48 -4.17
CA TYR A 285 3.59 1.19 -3.81
C TYR A 285 4.33 1.25 -2.47
N GLY A 286 4.97 2.38 -2.15
CA GLY A 286 5.49 2.64 -0.81
C GLY A 286 4.40 2.98 0.24
N GLY A 287 3.18 3.25 -0.23
CA GLY A 287 1.99 3.53 0.57
C GLY A 287 1.56 2.37 1.48
N VAL A 288 2.03 1.15 1.21
CA VAL A 288 1.92 -0.06 2.05
C VAL A 288 2.26 0.16 3.52
N THR A 289 3.13 1.14 3.82
CA THR A 289 3.43 1.57 5.20
C THR A 289 2.18 1.98 6.00
N TRP A 290 1.12 2.50 5.37
CA TRP A 290 -0.13 2.83 6.04
C TRP A 290 -0.96 1.59 6.47
N PRO A 291 -1.36 0.65 5.58
CA PRO A 291 -2.04 -0.57 6.01
C PRO A 291 -1.18 -1.46 6.91
N LYS A 292 0.15 -1.56 6.72
CA LYS A 292 1.02 -2.26 7.70
C LYS A 292 1.00 -1.61 9.07
N TYR A 293 1.06 -0.27 9.17
CA TYR A 293 0.89 0.42 10.45
C TYR A 293 -0.47 0.09 11.10
N LEU A 294 -1.56 0.13 10.33
CA LEU A 294 -2.87 -0.20 10.85
C LEU A 294 -2.92 -1.65 11.36
N ALA A 295 -2.44 -2.62 10.58
CA ALA A 295 -2.44 -4.04 10.92
C ALA A 295 -1.55 -4.35 12.15
N GLU A 296 -0.30 -3.89 12.16
CA GLU A 296 0.67 -4.18 13.21
C GLU A 296 0.39 -3.44 14.54
N ASN A 297 -0.21 -2.25 14.49
CA ASN A 297 -0.60 -1.49 15.70
C ASN A 297 -1.94 -1.97 16.30
N ASN A 298 -2.73 -2.75 15.55
CA ASN A 298 -4.08 -3.20 15.92
C ASN A 298 -4.25 -4.73 15.75
N ASP A 299 -4.94 -5.15 14.70
CA ASP A 299 -4.99 -6.53 14.22
C ASP A 299 -5.03 -6.56 12.69
N VAL A 300 -4.60 -7.67 12.08
CA VAL A 300 -4.48 -7.84 10.62
C VAL A 300 -5.80 -7.63 9.87
N ASP A 301 -6.93 -7.91 10.51
CA ASP A 301 -8.27 -7.77 9.92
C ASP A 301 -8.68 -6.30 9.71
N ILE A 302 -8.02 -5.32 10.35
CA ILE A 302 -8.41 -3.90 10.23
C ILE A 302 -8.47 -3.41 8.78
N VAL A 303 -7.56 -3.90 7.92
CA VAL A 303 -7.52 -3.53 6.50
C VAL A 303 -8.80 -4.00 5.81
N ARG A 304 -9.24 -5.23 6.09
CA ARG A 304 -10.49 -5.78 5.59
C ARG A 304 -11.73 -5.12 6.23
N LYS A 305 -11.74 -4.88 7.55
CA LYS A 305 -12.85 -4.19 8.26
C LYS A 305 -13.14 -2.80 7.67
N ILE A 306 -12.12 -2.10 7.18
CA ILE A 306 -12.29 -0.85 6.42
C ILE A 306 -12.99 -1.11 5.07
N TRP A 307 -12.63 -2.18 4.35
CA TRP A 307 -13.33 -2.58 3.12
C TRP A 307 -14.78 -3.05 3.36
N ASP A 308 -15.06 -3.80 4.44
CA ASP A 308 -16.43 -4.17 4.86
C ASP A 308 -17.32 -2.94 5.02
N LEU A 309 -16.76 -1.84 5.57
CA LEU A 309 -17.50 -0.59 5.80
C LEU A 309 -17.62 0.24 4.52
N ASN A 310 -16.54 0.34 3.71
CA ASN A 310 -16.57 0.97 2.38
C ASN A 310 -17.70 0.39 1.52
N ALA A 311 -17.90 -0.94 1.55
CA ALA A 311 -18.95 -1.63 0.80
C ALA A 311 -20.39 -1.26 1.23
N THR A 312 -20.57 -0.61 2.39
CA THR A 312 -21.88 -0.12 2.84
C THR A 312 -22.21 1.28 2.31
N HIS A 313 -21.26 1.94 1.65
CA HIS A 313 -21.37 3.31 1.16
C HIS A 313 -21.40 3.37 -0.37
N TRP A 314 -22.05 4.41 -0.90
CA TRP A 314 -22.11 4.71 -2.33
C TRP A 314 -21.12 5.85 -2.62
N ASP A 315 -20.20 5.66 -3.58
CA ASP A 315 -18.98 6.46 -3.74
C ASP A 315 -17.96 6.24 -2.59
N SER A 316 -16.80 6.92 -2.63
CA SER A 316 -15.62 6.54 -1.85
C SER A 316 -15.45 7.22 -0.50
N PHE A 317 -15.41 6.43 0.58
CA PHE A 317 -15.35 6.88 1.97
C PHE A 317 -14.14 6.35 2.77
N THR A 318 -13.15 5.72 2.13
CA THR A 318 -11.99 5.05 2.79
C THR A 318 -11.44 5.72 4.08
N VAL A 319 -11.23 7.03 4.07
CA VAL A 319 -10.54 7.74 5.17
C VAL A 319 -11.49 7.98 6.34
N GLU A 320 -12.72 8.34 5.99
CA GLU A 320 -13.86 8.50 6.88
C GLU A 320 -14.28 7.16 7.52
N ASP A 321 -14.17 6.07 6.75
CA ASP A 321 -14.44 4.71 7.20
C ASP A 321 -13.29 4.14 8.04
N THR A 322 -12.04 4.51 7.75
CA THR A 322 -10.90 4.24 8.64
C THR A 322 -11.10 4.89 10.02
N ASP A 323 -11.52 6.16 10.07
CA ASP A 323 -11.83 6.84 11.34
C ASP A 323 -12.99 6.16 12.10
N SER A 324 -13.99 5.66 11.36
CA SER A 324 -15.13 4.96 11.91
C SER A 324 -14.76 3.60 12.51
N ILE A 325 -13.98 2.78 11.80
CA ILE A 325 -13.49 1.48 12.29
C ILE A 325 -12.56 1.66 13.50
N LEU A 326 -11.63 2.63 13.47
CA LEU A 326 -10.76 2.95 14.62
C LEU A 326 -11.57 3.28 15.88
N LYS A 327 -12.67 4.03 15.74
CA LYS A 327 -13.57 4.39 16.85
C LYS A 327 -14.43 3.24 17.35
N MET A 328 -14.93 2.39 16.45
CA MET A 328 -15.86 1.31 16.78
C MET A 328 -15.14 0.13 17.43
N ASP A 329 -14.04 -0.32 16.83
CA ASP A 329 -13.40 -1.60 17.15
C ASP A 329 -12.15 -1.44 18.03
N TYR A 330 -11.42 -0.33 17.89
CA TYR A 330 -10.09 -0.13 18.51
C TYR A 330 -10.06 0.93 19.60
N SER A 331 -11.19 1.61 19.87
CA SER A 331 -11.29 2.74 20.82
C SER A 331 -10.34 3.91 20.51
N ASP A 332 -9.97 4.08 19.24
CA ASP A 332 -9.04 5.10 18.76
C ASP A 332 -9.70 6.06 17.74
N SER A 333 -8.94 6.80 16.94
CA SER A 333 -9.45 7.71 15.91
C SER A 333 -8.40 8.00 14.84
N LEU A 334 -8.82 8.40 13.64
CA LEU A 334 -7.89 8.78 12.58
C LEU A 334 -6.92 9.89 13.02
N THR A 335 -7.37 10.84 13.84
CA THR A 335 -6.52 11.89 14.40
C THR A 335 -5.35 11.33 15.21
N ASN A 336 -5.59 10.32 16.05
CA ASN A 336 -4.53 9.68 16.81
C ASN A 336 -3.67 8.79 15.91
N ALA A 337 -4.30 8.00 15.03
CA ALA A 337 -3.61 7.13 14.09
C ALA A 337 -2.62 7.90 13.18
N ILE A 338 -2.97 9.10 12.72
CA ILE A 338 -2.05 9.98 11.97
C ILE A 338 -0.86 10.44 12.84
N LYS A 339 -1.11 10.80 14.11
CA LYS A 339 -0.04 11.19 15.07
C LYS A 339 0.90 10.02 15.37
N GLU A 340 0.36 8.82 15.60
CA GLU A 340 1.16 7.63 15.88
C GLU A 340 1.92 7.17 14.63
N TYR A 341 1.26 7.11 13.46
CA TYR A 341 1.91 6.81 12.19
C TYR A 341 3.06 7.79 11.86
N ALA A 342 2.96 9.06 12.27
CA ALA A 342 4.05 10.02 12.16
C ALA A 342 5.27 9.62 13.01
N VAL A 343 5.05 9.07 14.21
CA VAL A 343 6.10 8.52 15.08
C VAL A 343 6.65 7.20 14.50
N TRP A 344 5.80 6.29 14.02
CA TRP A 344 6.21 5.04 13.36
C TRP A 344 7.11 5.31 12.15
N ARG A 345 6.75 6.28 11.28
CA ARG A 345 7.60 6.71 10.15
C ARG A 345 8.99 7.20 10.59
N TYR A 346 9.14 7.78 11.78
CA TYR A 346 10.45 8.19 12.31
C TYR A 346 11.34 7.00 12.68
N PHE A 347 10.76 5.93 13.25
CA PHE A 347 11.45 4.73 13.71
C PHE A 347 11.60 3.67 12.61
N THR A 348 12.09 4.10 11.45
CA THR A 348 12.40 3.25 10.29
C THR A 348 13.90 3.24 9.99
N GLY A 349 14.34 2.18 9.30
CA GLY A 349 15.70 2.00 8.83
C GLY A 349 16.71 1.60 9.91
N SER A 350 17.84 1.07 9.45
CA SER A 350 18.88 0.38 10.22
C SER A 350 19.55 1.13 11.38
N THR A 351 19.21 2.41 11.62
CA THR A 351 19.78 3.24 12.69
C THR A 351 18.76 3.76 13.70
N ARG A 352 17.45 3.68 13.40
CA ARG A 352 16.38 4.16 14.28
C ARG A 352 15.34 3.09 14.61
N ALA A 353 15.13 2.12 13.73
CA ALA A 353 14.13 1.06 13.90
C ALA A 353 14.27 0.33 15.24
N GLN A 354 13.14 0.17 15.92
CA GLN A 354 13.00 -0.36 17.27
C GLN A 354 11.65 -1.10 17.34
N ASN A 355 11.62 -2.25 18.02
CA ASN A 355 10.36 -2.85 18.44
C ASN A 355 9.74 -1.97 19.55
N PRO A 356 8.42 -1.69 19.56
CA PRO A 356 7.35 -2.38 18.84
C PRO A 356 6.77 -1.58 17.64
N TYR A 357 7.57 -0.79 16.94
CA TYR A 357 7.19 -0.30 15.60
C TYR A 357 7.38 -1.44 14.57
N TYR A 358 7.19 -1.15 13.28
CA TYR A 358 7.28 -2.11 12.17
C TYR A 358 8.27 -3.26 12.42
N GLU A 359 7.77 -4.50 12.41
CA GLU A 359 8.58 -5.71 12.63
C GLU A 359 9.81 -5.73 11.72
N GLU A 360 9.57 -5.44 10.44
CA GLU A 360 10.58 -5.36 9.41
C GLU A 360 11.32 -4.03 9.32
N GLY A 361 10.92 -3.00 10.08
CA GLY A 361 11.39 -1.62 9.89
C GLY A 361 12.92 -1.45 9.93
N SER A 362 13.65 -2.42 10.49
CA SER A 362 15.11 -2.47 10.52
C SER A 362 15.77 -2.97 9.21
N SER A 363 15.06 -3.77 8.40
CA SER A 363 15.51 -4.31 7.10
C SER A 363 15.51 -3.24 5.99
N TRP A 364 14.71 -2.17 6.17
CA TRP A 364 14.54 -1.01 5.27
C TRP A 364 15.80 -0.11 5.22
N THR A 365 16.93 -0.70 4.82
CA THR A 365 18.30 -0.23 5.07
C THR A 365 18.71 1.07 4.36
N THR A 366 17.86 1.67 3.52
CA THR A 366 18.10 2.96 2.87
C THR A 366 17.04 4.03 3.19
N SER A 367 16.14 3.73 4.12
CA SER A 367 14.84 4.39 4.24
C SER A 367 14.63 4.90 5.67
N TYR A 368 14.92 6.18 5.90
CA TYR A 368 14.57 6.87 7.14
C TYR A 368 14.16 8.30 6.82
N VAL A 369 13.24 8.85 7.61
CA VAL A 369 12.81 10.24 7.39
C VAL A 369 13.90 11.22 7.80
N ALA A 370 14.36 12.02 6.84
CA ALA A 370 15.29 13.12 7.07
C ALA A 370 14.55 14.34 7.65
N PRO A 371 15.04 14.95 8.75
CA PRO A 371 14.54 16.24 9.21
C PRO A 371 14.75 17.34 8.17
N GLU A 372 13.76 18.19 7.93
CA GLU A 372 13.89 19.38 7.06
C GLU A 372 14.88 20.38 7.67
N HIS A 373 14.90 20.44 9.01
CA HIS A 373 15.80 21.30 9.77
C HIS A 373 16.46 20.57 10.94
N THR A 374 17.69 20.97 11.26
CA THR A 374 18.44 20.48 12.43
C THR A 374 19.19 21.63 13.07
N HIS A 375 18.90 21.89 14.35
CA HIS A 375 19.42 23.03 15.11
C HIS A 375 20.31 22.56 16.27
N SER A 376 21.42 23.26 16.50
CA SER A 376 22.34 23.05 17.64
C SER A 376 22.75 24.36 18.32
N THR A 377 22.05 25.45 18.02
CA THR A 377 22.30 26.79 18.56
C THR A 377 20.99 27.52 18.81
N TYR A 378 20.83 28.14 19.98
CA TYR A 378 19.59 28.80 20.40
C TYR A 378 19.79 30.31 20.67
N PRO A 379 18.77 31.16 20.43
CA PRO A 379 17.46 30.81 19.88
C PRO A 379 17.54 30.37 18.40
N ALA A 380 16.65 29.45 18.03
CA ALA A 380 16.45 28.96 16.67
C ALA A 380 15.02 29.30 16.22
N SER A 381 14.82 29.40 14.91
CA SER A 381 13.50 29.52 14.29
C SER A 381 13.57 29.06 12.85
N GLY A 382 12.44 28.68 12.29
CA GLY A 382 12.31 28.32 10.88
C GLY A 382 10.85 28.13 10.51
N ASP A 383 10.67 27.56 9.34
CA ASP A 383 9.42 27.41 8.61
C ASP A 383 9.30 25.98 8.03
N GLU A 384 8.34 25.77 7.14
CA GLU A 384 8.18 24.57 6.31
C GLU A 384 9.28 24.35 5.25
N GLY A 385 10.24 25.28 5.15
CA GLY A 385 11.46 25.13 4.39
C GLY A 385 11.23 25.06 2.87
N THR A 386 11.39 23.86 2.29
CA THR A 386 11.15 23.61 0.86
C THR A 386 10.09 22.55 0.61
N ARG A 387 9.44 22.05 1.67
CA ARG A 387 8.64 20.82 1.65
C ARG A 387 7.39 20.93 2.55
N PRO A 388 6.54 21.94 2.31
CA PRO A 388 5.30 22.13 3.06
C PRO A 388 4.45 20.85 3.05
N PRO A 389 3.82 20.50 4.19
CA PRO A 389 2.95 19.34 4.26
C PRO A 389 1.61 19.60 3.58
N ASP A 390 1.14 18.59 2.85
CA ASP A 390 -0.25 18.47 2.43
C ASP A 390 -1.13 18.04 3.63
N TYR A 391 -2.45 18.00 3.43
CA TYR A 391 -3.39 17.30 4.30
C TYR A 391 -2.94 15.86 4.64
N TYR A 392 -2.94 15.45 5.92
CA TYR A 392 -2.32 14.21 6.42
C TYR A 392 -0.80 14.04 6.18
N GLY A 393 -0.15 15.08 5.64
CA GLY A 393 1.30 15.20 5.53
C GLY A 393 1.95 15.60 6.85
N ILE A 394 3.24 15.29 6.98
CA ILE A 394 4.04 15.60 8.18
C ILE A 394 5.43 16.14 7.83
N ASN A 395 6.03 16.88 8.74
CA ASN A 395 7.42 17.33 8.65
C ASN A 395 8.20 16.94 9.91
N PHE A 396 9.52 17.11 9.90
CA PHE A 396 10.40 16.74 11.03
C PHE A 396 11.47 17.80 11.25
N ILE A 397 11.61 18.27 12.49
CA ILE A 397 12.60 19.26 12.92
C ILE A 397 13.37 18.70 14.12
N GLU A 398 14.70 18.66 14.04
CA GLU A 398 15.57 18.12 15.09
C GLU A 398 16.30 19.24 15.86
N PHE A 399 16.32 19.14 17.19
CA PHE A 399 16.92 20.08 18.13
C PHE A 399 17.92 19.35 19.04
N ASP A 400 19.22 19.62 18.86
CA ASP A 400 20.29 19.17 19.77
C ASP A 400 20.39 20.15 20.94
N THR A 401 20.13 19.69 22.17
CA THR A 401 20.18 20.52 23.40
C THR A 401 21.52 20.40 24.14
N THR A 402 22.47 19.64 23.61
CA THR A 402 23.74 19.31 24.27
C THR A 402 24.54 20.57 24.61
N GLY A 403 24.77 20.79 25.91
CA GLY A 403 25.72 21.79 26.42
C GLY A 403 25.11 23.11 26.90
N PHE A 404 23.78 23.25 26.93
CA PHE A 404 23.09 24.40 27.53
C PHE A 404 22.56 24.05 28.96
N PRO A 405 22.82 24.90 29.99
CA PRO A 405 22.12 25.07 31.31
C PRO A 405 20.71 25.72 31.56
N GLY A 406 19.58 25.00 31.80
CA GLY A 406 18.22 25.58 32.02
C GLY A 406 17.03 24.80 31.40
N GLY A 407 16.36 25.31 30.36
CA GLY A 407 15.23 24.65 29.65
C GLY A 407 14.98 25.19 28.22
N LEU A 408 14.34 24.41 27.33
CA LEU A 408 14.06 24.80 25.93
C LEU A 408 12.55 24.99 25.70
N ASN A 409 12.11 26.21 25.37
CA ASN A 409 10.74 26.49 24.96
C ASN A 409 10.60 26.42 23.44
N ILE A 410 9.78 25.49 22.94
CA ILE A 410 9.46 25.33 21.52
C ILE A 410 8.06 25.88 21.27
N SER A 411 7.94 26.86 20.37
CA SER A 411 6.67 27.35 19.83
C SER A 411 6.44 26.79 18.43
N PHE A 412 5.18 26.50 18.11
CA PHE A 412 4.69 26.07 16.80
C PHE A 412 3.45 26.89 16.43
N ASP A 413 3.32 27.24 15.15
CA ASP A 413 2.24 28.08 14.61
C ASP A 413 1.92 27.61 13.18
N GLY A 414 0.84 26.87 13.00
CA GLY A 414 0.40 26.35 11.69
C GLY A 414 -0.54 27.31 10.94
N GLU A 415 -0.76 27.09 9.64
CA GLU A 415 -1.70 27.90 8.85
C GLU A 415 -3.13 27.87 9.42
N ASP A 416 -3.69 29.07 9.67
CA ASP A 416 -5.05 29.33 10.15
C ASP A 416 -6.11 28.54 9.34
N GLY A 417 -7.06 27.92 10.05
CA GLY A 417 -8.21 27.23 9.45
C GLY A 417 -7.97 25.77 9.08
N TYR A 418 -6.76 25.25 9.28
CA TYR A 418 -6.47 23.82 9.22
C TYR A 418 -6.27 23.24 10.64
N SER A 419 -6.57 21.95 10.80
CA SER A 419 -6.32 21.24 12.05
C SER A 419 -4.88 20.71 12.04
N TRP A 420 -4.14 21.01 13.11
CA TRP A 420 -2.74 20.67 13.29
C TRP A 420 -2.51 19.87 14.57
N ALA A 421 -1.43 19.10 14.59
CA ALA A 421 -0.79 18.60 15.80
C ALA A 421 0.71 18.81 15.73
N ALA A 422 1.34 18.99 16.90
CA ALA A 422 2.77 19.23 17.04
C ALA A 422 3.36 18.21 18.01
N MET A 423 3.72 17.03 17.49
CA MET A 423 4.23 15.92 18.30
C MET A 423 5.72 16.13 18.63
N LEU A 424 6.15 15.59 19.78
CA LEU A 424 7.49 15.72 20.33
C LEU A 424 8.05 14.37 20.75
N ILE A 425 9.22 14.01 20.20
CA ILE A 425 10.04 12.87 20.64
C ILE A 425 11.26 13.37 21.40
N GLU A 426 11.40 12.97 22.65
CA GLU A 426 12.46 13.37 23.58
C GLU A 426 13.50 12.24 23.75
N TYR A 427 14.81 12.56 23.70
CA TYR A 427 15.90 11.58 23.75
C TYR A 427 16.88 11.76 24.93
N ASN A 428 17.24 10.66 25.60
CA ASN A 428 18.33 10.58 26.57
C ASN A 428 19.35 9.49 26.18
N ASP A 429 20.64 9.82 26.28
CA ASP A 429 21.77 8.89 26.04
C ASP A 429 21.66 8.08 24.73
N GLY A 430 20.99 8.65 23.71
CA GLY A 430 20.77 8.06 22.39
C GLY A 430 19.46 7.27 22.21
N ALA A 431 18.65 7.07 23.24
CA ALA A 431 17.37 6.38 23.19
C ALA A 431 16.17 7.33 23.41
N PRO A 432 14.98 7.06 22.85
CA PRO A 432 13.78 7.84 23.16
C PRO A 432 13.40 7.63 24.64
N SER A 433 12.95 8.70 25.29
CA SER A 433 12.65 8.74 26.73
C SER A 433 11.29 9.32 27.07
N ALA A 434 10.69 10.12 26.17
CA ALA A 434 9.28 10.51 26.27
C ALA A 434 8.68 10.81 24.88
N PHE A 435 7.36 10.60 24.78
CA PHE A 435 6.50 10.97 23.66
C PHE A 435 5.42 11.88 24.20
N SER A 436 5.11 12.96 23.47
CA SER A 436 4.20 14.00 23.97
C SER A 436 3.84 15.01 22.87
N GLU A 437 2.97 15.97 23.16
CA GLU A 437 2.44 16.94 22.18
C GLU A 437 2.57 18.38 22.70
N ILE A 438 2.61 19.38 21.81
CA ILE A 438 2.38 20.79 22.16
C ILE A 438 0.88 21.04 22.11
N SER A 439 0.29 21.53 23.20
CA SER A 439 -1.12 21.96 23.18
C SER A 439 -1.26 23.18 22.29
N LEU A 440 -2.04 23.05 21.21
CA LEU A 440 -2.34 24.10 20.25
C LEU A 440 -3.71 24.72 20.56
N ASP A 441 -3.86 26.01 20.26
CA ASP A 441 -5.13 26.73 20.30
C ASP A 441 -5.99 26.46 19.06
N ALA A 442 -7.13 27.16 18.94
CA ALA A 442 -8.05 27.01 17.83
C ALA A 442 -7.50 27.47 16.46
N ASN A 443 -6.36 28.16 16.43
CA ASN A 443 -5.66 28.59 15.22
C ASN A 443 -4.50 27.65 14.86
N GLY A 444 -4.22 26.60 15.64
CA GLY A 444 -3.06 25.74 15.46
C GLY A 444 -1.77 26.30 16.05
N SER A 445 -1.88 27.28 16.97
CA SER A 445 -0.76 28.00 17.58
C SER A 445 -0.52 27.54 19.02
N GLY A 446 0.74 27.34 19.42
CA GLY A 446 1.04 26.86 20.77
C GLY A 446 2.53 26.90 21.13
N ASN A 447 2.83 26.64 22.40
CA ASN A 447 4.21 26.53 22.86
C ASN A 447 4.36 25.54 24.02
N ARG A 448 5.57 25.01 24.19
CA ARG A 448 5.91 24.09 25.27
C ARG A 448 7.37 24.16 25.69
N LEU A 449 7.57 24.31 26.99
CA LEU A 449 8.86 24.25 27.66
C LEU A 449 9.23 22.82 28.07
N ILE A 450 10.43 22.40 27.71
CA ILE A 450 11.03 21.10 28.06
C ILE A 450 12.20 21.33 29.05
N PRO A 451 12.11 20.84 30.31
CA PRO A 451 13.19 20.94 31.31
C PRO A 451 14.44 20.12 30.97
N TRP A 452 15.62 20.50 31.48
CA TRP A 452 16.92 19.93 31.03
C TRP A 452 17.59 18.88 31.92
N ASP A 453 16.87 18.26 32.85
CA ASP A 453 17.32 16.99 33.43
C ASP A 453 16.87 15.76 32.63
N THR A 454 16.15 15.93 31.51
CA THR A 454 15.47 14.84 30.80
C THR A 454 15.62 14.76 29.27
N SER A 455 16.39 15.61 28.57
CA SER A 455 16.52 15.53 27.10
C SER A 455 17.84 16.11 26.55
N GLN A 456 18.57 15.30 25.77
CA GLN A 456 19.78 15.67 24.99
C GLN A 456 19.47 16.00 23.51
N ARG A 457 18.36 15.48 23.00
CA ARG A 457 17.83 15.78 21.66
C ARG A 457 16.31 15.75 21.69
N ILE A 458 15.67 16.64 20.94
CA ILE A 458 14.22 16.71 20.78
C ILE A 458 13.90 16.71 19.28
N VAL A 459 12.84 16.00 18.87
CA VAL A 459 12.30 16.06 17.50
C VAL A 459 10.88 16.59 17.57
N LEU A 460 10.62 17.71 16.88
CA LEU A 460 9.28 18.25 16.63
C LEU A 460 8.75 17.68 15.31
N ILE A 461 7.49 17.25 15.31
CA ILE A 461 6.81 16.67 14.16
C ILE A 461 5.49 17.42 13.95
N PRO A 462 5.46 18.46 13.09
CA PRO A 462 4.22 19.05 12.59
C PRO A 462 3.44 18.00 11.80
N CYS A 463 2.16 17.82 12.15
CA CYS A 463 1.24 16.90 11.48
C CYS A 463 -0.03 17.65 11.08
N VAL A 464 -0.42 17.58 9.82
CA VAL A 464 -1.70 18.10 9.35
C VAL A 464 -2.79 17.05 9.61
N LEU A 465 -3.85 17.42 10.32
CA LEU A 465 -4.98 16.56 10.65
C LEU A 465 -6.22 16.84 9.78
N SER A 466 -6.22 17.93 9.03
CA SER A 466 -7.26 18.24 8.04
C SER A 466 -7.37 17.18 6.95
N SER A 467 -8.57 17.01 6.39
CA SER A 467 -8.86 16.18 5.21
C SER A 467 -8.64 16.87 3.86
N SER A 468 -8.21 18.14 3.88
CA SER A 468 -7.88 18.93 2.68
C SER A 468 -6.92 20.07 3.03
N GLY A 469 -6.27 20.64 2.02
CA GLY A 469 -5.14 21.58 2.14
C GLY A 469 -3.91 21.03 1.43
N ALA A 470 -3.16 21.88 0.73
CA ALA A 470 -1.98 21.47 -0.04
C ALA A 470 -0.92 22.55 0.04
N ASP A 471 0.35 22.16 0.12
CA ASP A 471 1.48 23.06 0.40
C ASP A 471 1.19 24.01 1.60
N LEU A 472 0.81 23.48 2.78
CA LEU A 472 0.42 24.32 3.94
C LEU A 472 1.63 24.92 4.68
N ASP A 473 1.55 26.20 5.03
CA ASP A 473 2.61 26.93 5.73
C ASP A 473 2.63 26.63 7.24
N TYR A 474 3.80 26.67 7.88
CA TYR A 474 3.90 26.72 9.36
C TYR A 474 5.20 27.39 9.80
N THR A 475 5.21 28.00 11.00
CA THR A 475 6.44 28.50 11.62
C THR A 475 6.70 27.84 12.97
N TYR A 476 7.98 27.82 13.37
CA TYR A 476 8.38 27.38 14.69
C TYR A 476 9.54 28.22 15.24
N SER A 477 9.66 28.26 16.56
CA SER A 477 10.84 28.81 17.23
C SER A 477 11.22 28.00 18.46
N ALA A 478 12.50 27.97 18.79
CA ALA A 478 13.03 27.28 19.96
C ALA A 478 13.96 28.21 20.73
N SER A 479 13.60 28.55 21.97
CA SER A 479 14.29 29.54 22.78
C SER A 479 14.77 28.96 24.11
N PHE A 480 15.98 29.32 24.52
CA PHE A 480 16.58 28.88 25.77
C PHE A 480 16.16 29.80 26.93
N ILE A 481 15.59 29.21 27.99
CA ILE A 481 15.19 29.88 29.23
C ILE A 481 16.14 29.50 30.39
N PRO A 482 16.90 30.44 30.97
CA PRO A 482 17.61 30.27 32.24
C PRO A 482 16.68 30.53 33.46
N THR A 483 17.08 30.04 34.65
CA THR A 483 16.27 30.07 35.89
C THR A 483 15.96 31.46 36.44
N ASP A 484 14.73 31.67 36.92
CA ASP A 484 14.26 32.90 37.57
C ASP A 484 14.07 32.77 39.11
N THR A 485 14.04 33.91 39.81
CA THR A 485 13.92 34.04 41.28
C THR A 485 13.05 35.20 41.78
N ASP A 486 12.56 36.10 40.91
CA ASP A 486 11.78 37.27 41.34
C ASP A 486 10.28 36.92 41.58
N THR A 487 9.40 37.91 41.69
CA THR A 487 7.94 37.74 41.88
C THR A 487 7.21 38.75 40.99
N PRO A 488 6.03 38.40 40.45
CA PRO A 488 5.34 39.25 39.49
C PRO A 488 4.90 40.56 40.13
N TYR A 489 5.06 41.67 39.41
CA TYR A 489 4.47 42.95 39.79
C TYR A 489 2.97 42.94 39.45
N VAL A 490 2.12 43.35 40.39
CA VAL A 490 0.65 43.44 40.21
C VAL A 490 0.14 44.83 40.63
N GLU A 491 -0.77 45.41 39.86
CA GLU A 491 -1.43 46.70 40.12
C GLU A 491 -2.90 46.68 39.66
N VAL A 492 -3.85 47.05 40.54
CA VAL A 492 -5.27 47.19 40.21
C VAL A 492 -5.54 48.54 39.56
N VAL A 493 -5.88 48.55 38.27
CA VAL A 493 -6.10 49.77 37.50
C VAL A 493 -7.55 50.26 37.59
N TYR A 494 -8.52 49.34 37.64
CA TYR A 494 -9.95 49.67 37.71
C TYR A 494 -10.82 48.50 38.23
N PRO A 495 -11.86 48.75 39.04
CA PRO A 495 -12.15 49.99 39.77
C PRO A 495 -11.11 50.20 40.89
N ASN A 496 -10.60 51.43 41.04
CA ASN A 496 -9.50 51.73 41.97
C ASN A 496 -9.90 52.71 43.10
N GLY A 497 -11.11 53.27 43.06
CA GLY A 497 -11.77 53.82 44.24
C GLY A 497 -12.54 55.12 44.02
N GLY A 498 -13.68 55.24 44.69
CA GLY A 498 -14.60 56.38 44.60
C GLY A 498 -15.57 56.32 43.42
N GLU A 499 -15.51 55.29 42.58
CA GLU A 499 -16.50 55.05 41.52
C GLU A 499 -17.88 54.73 42.11
N SER A 500 -18.91 54.88 41.28
CA SER A 500 -20.28 54.42 41.56
C SER A 500 -20.74 53.63 40.37
N LEU A 501 -20.66 52.30 40.51
CA LEU A 501 -21.03 51.35 39.47
C LEU A 501 -22.54 51.07 39.56
N SER A 502 -23.19 50.92 38.41
CA SER A 502 -24.60 50.53 38.39
C SER A 502 -24.74 49.06 38.78
N VAL A 503 -25.76 48.76 39.57
CA VAL A 503 -26.15 47.40 39.90
C VAL A 503 -26.67 46.67 38.66
N ALA A 504 -26.44 45.36 38.56
CA ALA A 504 -26.90 44.49 37.47
C ALA A 504 -26.34 44.79 36.06
N THR A 505 -25.38 45.73 35.91
CA THR A 505 -24.69 45.99 34.65
C THR A 505 -23.34 45.27 34.58
N THR A 506 -22.76 45.18 33.38
CA THR A 506 -21.36 44.76 33.20
C THR A 506 -20.42 45.97 33.24
N ASP A 507 -19.23 45.78 33.80
CA ASP A 507 -18.09 46.70 33.68
C ASP A 507 -16.79 45.88 33.61
N THR A 508 -15.69 46.48 33.19
CA THR A 508 -14.42 45.78 32.96
C THR A 508 -13.43 46.08 34.07
N ILE A 509 -13.14 45.08 34.92
CA ILE A 509 -12.01 45.11 35.84
C ILE A 509 -10.72 45.14 35.01
N ARG A 510 -9.74 45.96 35.40
CA ARG A 510 -8.45 46.08 34.70
C ARG A 510 -7.29 46.04 35.69
N TRP A 511 -6.19 45.43 35.28
CA TRP A 511 -4.96 45.34 36.06
C TRP A 511 -3.72 45.47 35.16
N ILE A 512 -2.57 45.62 35.79
CA ILE A 512 -1.26 45.35 35.20
C ILE A 512 -0.69 44.19 36.00
N ALA A 513 -0.30 43.10 35.33
CA ALA A 513 0.55 42.09 35.92
C ALA A 513 1.73 41.79 34.98
N THR A 514 2.96 41.91 35.48
CA THR A 514 4.19 41.78 34.67
C THR A 514 5.33 41.20 35.50
N ASP A 515 6.12 40.30 34.94
CA ASP A 515 7.36 39.82 35.54
C ASP A 515 8.52 39.86 34.53
N SER A 516 9.72 39.50 34.97
CA SER A 516 10.87 39.23 34.10
C SER A 516 10.69 37.95 33.27
N VAL A 517 9.71 37.12 33.65
CA VAL A 517 9.23 35.91 32.96
C VAL A 517 7.71 35.98 32.72
N MET A 518 7.12 34.89 32.23
CA MET A 518 5.67 34.79 32.02
C MET A 518 4.90 34.77 33.36
N VAL A 519 3.87 35.62 33.44
CA VAL A 519 2.80 35.50 34.43
C VAL A 519 1.85 34.40 33.94
N ASP A 520 1.80 33.30 34.67
CA ASP A 520 1.12 32.05 34.35
C ASP A 520 -0.40 32.14 34.56
N SER A 521 -0.84 32.77 35.66
CA SER A 521 -2.26 32.86 35.97
C SER A 521 -2.61 34.03 36.89
N VAL A 522 -3.88 34.48 36.80
CA VAL A 522 -4.47 35.58 37.56
C VAL A 522 -5.74 35.12 38.27
N SER A 523 -6.02 35.65 39.46
CA SER A 523 -7.28 35.43 40.19
C SER A 523 -7.87 36.75 40.68
N ILE A 524 -9.18 36.89 40.52
CA ILE A 524 -9.92 38.14 40.68
C ILE A 524 -10.95 37.98 41.80
N TYR A 525 -10.95 38.90 42.76
CA TYR A 525 -11.87 38.90 43.90
C TYR A 525 -12.55 40.25 44.07
N TYR A 526 -13.78 40.24 44.57
CA TYR A 526 -14.48 41.45 45.00
C TYR A 526 -14.97 41.34 46.44
N SER A 527 -15.20 42.48 47.06
CA SER A 527 -15.78 42.63 48.39
C SER A 527 -16.87 43.69 48.37
N THR A 528 -17.96 43.49 49.12
CA THR A 528 -19.00 44.51 49.37
C THR A 528 -18.96 45.07 50.79
N ASN A 529 -17.96 44.72 51.60
CA ASN A 529 -17.87 45.05 53.02
C ASN A 529 -16.51 45.63 53.46
N GLY A 530 -15.78 46.25 52.53
CA GLY A 530 -14.50 46.90 52.79
C GLY A 530 -13.37 45.89 53.06
N GLY A 531 -13.35 44.77 52.34
CA GLY A 531 -12.27 43.78 52.37
C GLY A 531 -12.32 42.80 53.55
N SER A 532 -13.43 42.76 54.30
CA SER A 532 -13.59 41.83 55.44
C SER A 532 -14.04 40.42 55.01
N ILE A 533 -14.72 40.31 53.87
CA ILE A 533 -15.02 39.06 53.16
C ILE A 533 -14.76 39.31 51.67
N TRP A 534 -14.10 38.35 51.03
CA TRP A 534 -13.81 38.34 49.60
C TRP A 534 -14.59 37.20 48.94
N SER A 535 -15.24 37.51 47.83
CA SER A 535 -15.90 36.57 46.93
C SER A 535 -15.08 36.47 45.64
N PRO A 536 -14.88 35.27 45.07
CA PRO A 536 -14.25 35.13 43.76
C PRO A 536 -15.14 35.78 42.68
N VAL A 537 -14.50 36.44 41.73
CA VAL A 537 -15.08 36.80 40.42
C VAL A 537 -14.66 35.74 39.41
N ALA A 538 -13.35 35.44 39.37
CA ALA A 538 -12.70 34.56 38.41
C ALA A 538 -11.39 34.01 39.04
N THR A 539 -10.90 32.82 38.67
CA THR A 539 -9.75 32.19 39.34
C THR A 539 -8.96 31.27 38.41
N GLY A 540 -7.67 31.54 38.24
CA GLY A 540 -6.81 30.79 37.32
C GLY A 540 -6.96 31.24 35.87
N GLU A 541 -7.35 32.50 35.66
CA GLU A 541 -7.51 33.11 34.34
C GLU A 541 -6.15 33.45 33.74
N GLU A 542 -6.08 33.57 32.42
CA GLU A 542 -4.90 34.09 31.73
C GLU A 542 -4.64 35.58 32.05
N ASN A 543 -3.41 36.04 31.88
CA ASN A 543 -3.04 37.44 32.15
C ASN A 543 -3.36 38.38 30.97
N ASP A 544 -4.65 38.53 30.66
CA ASP A 544 -5.18 39.37 29.57
C ASP A 544 -5.27 40.88 29.90
N SER A 545 -4.87 41.27 31.12
CA SER A 545 -4.98 42.63 31.70
C SER A 545 -6.41 43.16 31.94
N SER A 546 -7.48 42.43 31.60
CA SER A 546 -8.85 42.91 31.81
C SER A 546 -9.94 41.84 31.77
N TYR A 547 -10.83 41.83 32.78
CA TYR A 547 -11.92 40.88 32.91
C TYR A 547 -13.29 41.57 32.88
N THR A 548 -14.23 41.02 32.10
CA THR A 548 -15.62 41.53 32.05
C THR A 548 -16.41 41.03 33.26
N TRP A 549 -16.66 41.92 34.21
CA TRP A 549 -17.33 41.63 35.46
C TRP A 549 -18.83 41.97 35.39
N LEU A 550 -19.68 40.98 35.63
CA LEU A 550 -21.10 41.22 35.93
C LEU A 550 -21.23 41.72 37.38
N ILE A 551 -21.60 42.99 37.55
CA ILE A 551 -21.68 43.63 38.86
C ILE A 551 -22.85 43.03 39.65
N PRO A 552 -22.61 42.47 40.85
CA PRO A 552 -23.61 41.71 41.59
C PRO A 552 -24.74 42.60 42.10
N ASN A 553 -25.94 42.02 42.21
CA ASN A 553 -27.17 42.72 42.61
C ASN A 553 -27.23 43.15 44.09
N THR A 554 -26.08 43.24 44.77
CA THR A 554 -25.95 43.60 46.19
C THR A 554 -25.47 45.04 46.31
N LEU A 555 -26.42 45.95 46.56
CA LEU A 555 -26.13 47.36 46.81
C LEU A 555 -25.19 47.52 48.02
N SER A 556 -24.09 48.25 47.84
CA SER A 556 -23.17 48.61 48.91
C SER A 556 -22.35 49.84 48.55
N SER A 557 -22.04 50.68 49.53
CA SER A 557 -21.17 51.86 49.38
C SER A 557 -19.75 51.62 49.92
N ASN A 558 -19.31 50.36 49.96
CA ASN A 558 -18.10 49.93 50.66
C ASN A 558 -17.43 48.75 49.93
N CYS A 559 -17.29 48.86 48.61
CA CYS A 559 -16.80 47.79 47.75
C CYS A 559 -15.29 47.93 47.46
N LEU A 560 -14.60 46.81 47.22
CA LEU A 560 -13.19 46.73 46.81
C LEU A 560 -13.00 45.59 45.80
N VAL A 561 -11.95 45.68 44.98
CA VAL A 561 -11.47 44.61 44.08
C VAL A 561 -10.02 44.26 44.41
N ARG A 562 -9.64 42.99 44.27
CA ARG A 562 -8.28 42.49 44.49
C ARG A 562 -7.89 41.51 43.38
N ILE A 563 -6.64 41.61 42.94
CA ILE A 563 -6.02 40.80 41.90
C ILE A 563 -4.81 40.10 42.51
N SER A 564 -4.70 38.79 42.32
CA SER A 564 -3.51 38.00 42.70
C SER A 564 -2.97 37.36 41.42
N ALA A 565 -1.65 37.38 41.19
CA ALA A 565 -1.04 36.80 39.99
C ALA A 565 0.15 35.91 40.33
N TRP A 566 0.31 34.82 39.59
CA TRP A 566 1.39 33.84 39.73
C TRP A 566 2.29 33.86 38.49
N ASP A 567 3.60 33.74 38.68
CA ASP A 567 4.54 33.41 37.61
C ASP A 567 4.57 31.89 37.36
N TRP A 568 5.12 31.48 36.22
CA TRP A 568 5.29 30.07 35.87
C TRP A 568 6.28 29.31 36.79
N THR A 569 7.00 29.99 37.69
CA THR A 569 7.87 29.38 38.73
C THR A 569 7.20 29.33 40.12
N ALA A 570 5.87 29.50 40.15
CA ALA A 570 4.98 29.50 41.31
C ALA A 570 5.32 30.55 42.40
N LYS A 571 5.93 31.66 41.98
CA LYS A 571 6.06 32.93 42.71
C LYS A 571 4.78 33.73 42.45
N TRP A 572 4.44 34.62 43.36
CA TRP A 572 3.19 35.38 43.25
C TRP A 572 3.24 36.68 44.05
N ASP A 573 2.39 37.62 43.65
CA ASP A 573 2.09 38.84 44.40
C ASP A 573 0.59 39.18 44.25
N GLU A 574 0.08 40.13 45.05
CA GLU A 574 -1.30 40.61 44.94
C GLU A 574 -1.44 42.12 45.19
N ASP A 575 -2.41 42.74 44.54
CA ASP A 575 -2.79 44.14 44.78
C ASP A 575 -4.29 44.32 44.95
N THR A 576 -4.69 45.38 45.68
CA THR A 576 -6.08 45.70 46.05
C THR A 576 -6.37 47.17 45.78
N SER A 577 -7.55 47.44 45.20
CA SER A 577 -8.04 48.79 44.87
C SER A 577 -7.80 49.82 46.01
N ASP A 578 -7.15 50.94 45.67
CA ASP A 578 -6.65 52.00 46.57
C ASP A 578 -7.71 52.58 47.52
N ALA A 579 -8.98 52.66 47.08
CA ALA A 579 -10.10 53.09 47.91
C ALA A 579 -11.41 52.38 47.57
N VAL A 580 -12.42 52.55 48.43
CA VAL A 580 -13.72 51.91 48.26
C VAL A 580 -14.55 52.56 47.14
N PHE A 581 -15.26 51.76 46.37
CA PHE A 581 -16.29 52.19 45.42
C PHE A 581 -17.71 51.80 45.89
N ALA A 582 -18.73 52.26 45.17
CA ALA A 582 -20.14 51.99 45.46
C ALA A 582 -20.84 51.24 44.32
N ILE A 583 -21.88 50.47 44.65
CA ILE A 583 -22.83 49.82 43.75
C ILE A 583 -24.23 50.37 44.06
N GLY A 584 -24.90 50.96 43.07
CA GLY A 584 -26.15 51.72 43.21
C GLY A 584 -27.08 51.64 42.00
N ASP A 585 -28.22 52.33 42.06
CA ASP A 585 -29.22 52.41 40.98
C ASP A 585 -29.66 53.88 40.74
N PHE A 586 -29.74 54.30 39.48
CA PHE A 586 -29.80 55.72 39.07
C PHE A 586 -30.49 56.02 37.72
N THR A 587 -31.13 55.03 37.08
CA THR A 587 -31.66 55.17 35.72
C THR A 587 -33.18 55.45 35.74
N VAL A 588 -33.80 55.77 34.61
CA VAL A 588 -35.26 55.99 34.53
C VAL A 588 -35.86 55.04 33.50
N PRO A 589 -37.05 54.48 33.74
CA PRO A 589 -37.65 53.51 32.82
C PRO A 589 -37.99 54.16 31.49
N SER A 590 -37.50 53.55 30.42
CA SER A 590 -37.89 53.89 29.04
C SER A 590 -39.27 53.31 28.74
N VAL A 591 -40.02 53.92 27.82
CA VAL A 591 -41.25 53.32 27.25
C VAL A 591 -41.53 53.86 25.84
N THR A 592 -41.98 53.01 24.93
CA THR A 592 -42.43 53.35 23.56
C THR A 592 -43.71 52.58 23.22
N VAL A 593 -44.73 53.23 22.67
CA VAL A 593 -45.96 52.58 22.18
C VAL A 593 -45.71 51.99 20.80
N ILE A 594 -45.84 50.66 20.68
CA ILE A 594 -45.56 49.92 19.45
C ILE A 594 -46.83 49.70 18.65
N ARG A 595 -47.97 49.43 19.32
CA ARG A 595 -49.27 49.20 18.66
C ARG A 595 -50.44 49.44 19.62
N PRO A 596 -51.59 49.98 19.18
CA PRO A 596 -51.78 50.67 17.91
C PRO A 596 -50.92 51.93 17.84
N ASN A 597 -50.26 52.15 16.70
CA ASN A 597 -49.45 53.33 16.44
C ASN A 597 -50.01 54.18 15.27
N GLY A 598 -51.02 53.68 14.57
CA GLY A 598 -51.92 54.46 13.73
C GLY A 598 -52.01 53.99 12.27
N GLY A 599 -53.22 54.05 11.73
CA GLY A 599 -53.58 53.53 10.41
C GLY A 599 -54.16 52.11 10.42
N GLU A 600 -54.25 51.46 11.58
CA GLU A 600 -54.89 50.16 11.74
C GLU A 600 -56.43 50.24 11.62
N ASP A 601 -57.08 49.11 11.32
CA ASP A 601 -58.54 48.97 11.28
C ASP A 601 -58.93 47.75 12.14
N PHE A 602 -59.78 47.92 13.15
CA PHE A 602 -60.09 46.89 14.15
C PHE A 602 -61.53 46.40 14.09
N GLY A 603 -61.76 45.10 14.31
CA GLY A 603 -63.12 44.55 14.35
C GLY A 603 -63.95 45.12 15.50
N ILE A 604 -65.25 45.35 15.30
CA ILE A 604 -66.15 45.73 16.42
C ILE A 604 -66.18 44.59 17.45
N GLY A 605 -65.63 44.83 18.64
CA GLY A 605 -65.57 43.82 19.71
C GLY A 605 -64.46 42.79 19.55
N SER A 606 -63.53 42.98 18.61
CA SER A 606 -62.28 42.21 18.59
C SER A 606 -61.45 42.53 19.84
N THR A 607 -60.65 41.58 20.30
CA THR A 607 -59.54 41.87 21.21
C THR A 607 -58.31 42.17 20.39
N ASP A 608 -57.63 43.27 20.67
CA ASP A 608 -56.33 43.53 20.09
C ASP A 608 -55.35 44.04 21.16
N THR A 609 -54.08 43.83 20.95
CA THR A 609 -53.06 44.00 21.98
C THR A 609 -52.43 45.39 21.89
N VAL A 610 -52.58 46.16 22.96
CA VAL A 610 -51.75 47.36 23.15
C VAL A 610 -50.35 46.87 23.52
N ARG A 611 -49.36 47.15 22.67
CA ARG A 611 -47.96 46.79 22.90
C ARG A 611 -47.12 48.00 23.19
N TRP A 612 -46.19 47.84 24.11
CA TRP A 612 -45.12 48.78 24.39
C TRP A 612 -43.82 48.02 24.63
N ASP A 613 -42.69 48.64 24.34
CA ASP A 613 -41.44 48.24 24.96
C ASP A 613 -41.18 49.22 26.10
N ALA A 614 -40.92 48.70 27.30
CA ALA A 614 -40.44 49.47 28.42
C ALA A 614 -39.38 48.65 29.17
N SER A 615 -38.30 49.32 29.58
CA SER A 615 -37.17 48.66 30.24
C SER A 615 -36.42 49.61 31.15
N ASP A 616 -35.81 49.01 32.18
CA ASP A 616 -34.95 49.64 33.18
C ASP A 616 -33.94 48.60 33.74
N ASN A 617 -32.78 49.04 34.23
CA ASN A 617 -31.70 48.18 34.73
C ASN A 617 -32.01 47.45 36.04
N VAL A 618 -32.95 47.96 36.86
CA VAL A 618 -33.46 47.23 38.04
C VAL A 618 -34.85 46.60 37.81
N GLY A 619 -35.34 46.66 36.56
CA GLY A 619 -36.68 46.24 36.17
C GLY A 619 -37.72 47.35 36.37
N VAL A 620 -38.85 47.18 35.70
CA VAL A 620 -39.98 48.12 35.75
C VAL A 620 -41.04 47.56 36.69
N ASP A 621 -41.46 48.34 37.68
CA ASP A 621 -42.40 47.95 38.75
C ASP A 621 -43.86 47.94 38.27
N SER A 622 -44.28 48.90 37.43
CA SER A 622 -45.64 48.89 36.86
C SER A 622 -45.87 49.73 35.60
N ILE A 623 -46.98 49.44 34.91
CA ILE A 623 -47.45 50.07 33.66
C ILE A 623 -48.88 50.63 33.80
N GLY A 624 -49.21 51.69 33.05
CA GLY A 624 -50.58 52.21 32.89
C GLY A 624 -50.92 52.59 31.44
N ILE A 625 -52.14 52.28 31.01
CA ILE A 625 -52.57 52.25 29.60
C ILE A 625 -53.90 52.99 29.42
N TYR A 626 -54.02 53.79 28.35
CA TYR A 626 -55.17 54.66 28.08
C TYR A 626 -55.52 54.69 26.59
N TYR A 627 -56.80 54.89 26.27
CA TYR A 627 -57.28 55.03 24.89
C TYR A 627 -58.23 56.23 24.71
N SER A 628 -58.41 56.67 23.47
CA SER A 628 -59.31 57.74 23.05
C SER A 628 -60.03 57.37 21.76
N THR A 629 -61.27 57.84 21.58
CA THR A 629 -62.05 57.75 20.33
C THR A 629 -62.41 59.14 19.77
N ASP A 630 -61.79 60.20 20.29
CA ASP A 630 -62.08 61.61 19.99
C ASP A 630 -60.80 62.41 19.69
N ALA A 631 -59.82 61.77 19.03
CA ALA A 631 -58.53 62.34 18.67
C ALA A 631 -57.71 62.89 19.87
N GLY A 632 -57.81 62.23 21.03
CA GLY A 632 -57.07 62.59 22.25
C GLY A 632 -57.70 63.71 23.08
N GLY A 633 -58.92 64.15 22.76
CA GLY A 633 -59.67 65.14 23.52
C GLY A 633 -60.10 64.67 24.91
N SER A 634 -60.39 63.38 25.03
CA SER A 634 -60.61 62.66 26.29
C SER A 634 -59.98 61.27 26.24
N TRP A 635 -59.57 60.77 27.41
CA TRP A 635 -58.86 59.50 27.56
C TRP A 635 -59.58 58.61 28.57
N GLY A 636 -59.99 57.43 28.13
CA GLY A 636 -60.41 56.34 29.02
C GLY A 636 -59.19 55.56 29.52
N ALA A 637 -59.20 55.14 30.78
CA ALA A 637 -58.23 54.16 31.25
C ALA A 637 -58.57 52.78 30.66
N VAL A 638 -57.58 52.12 30.09
CA VAL A 638 -57.64 50.71 29.67
C VAL A 638 -57.27 49.84 30.87
N SER A 639 -56.09 50.09 31.47
CA SER A 639 -55.75 49.60 32.81
C SER A 639 -54.64 50.45 33.48
N THR A 640 -54.39 50.22 34.77
CA THR A 640 -53.41 50.96 35.58
C THR A 640 -52.80 50.09 36.68
N GLY A 641 -51.47 50.04 36.75
CA GLY A 641 -50.74 49.21 37.71
C GLY A 641 -50.49 47.79 37.20
N GLU A 642 -50.44 47.60 35.88
CA GLU A 642 -50.10 46.32 35.25
C GLU A 642 -48.62 45.99 35.45
N ALA A 643 -48.25 44.72 35.29
CA ALA A 643 -46.85 44.34 35.19
C ALA A 643 -46.22 44.94 33.92
N ASN A 644 -44.89 44.99 33.87
CA ASN A 644 -44.19 45.29 32.63
C ASN A 644 -43.87 44.02 31.84
N ASP A 645 -44.89 43.44 31.25
CA ASP A 645 -44.86 42.31 30.32
C ASP A 645 -44.82 42.75 28.85
N GLY A 646 -44.86 44.06 28.58
CA GLY A 646 -44.75 44.66 27.24
C GLY A 646 -46.06 44.63 26.43
N GLU A 647 -47.11 44.00 26.94
CA GLU A 647 -48.35 43.87 26.19
C GLU A 647 -49.61 43.71 27.05
N TYR A 648 -50.71 44.31 26.60
CA TYR A 648 -52.00 44.22 27.27
C TYR A 648 -53.10 43.94 26.26
N LEU A 649 -53.82 42.83 26.47
CA LEU A 649 -54.94 42.45 25.64
C LEU A 649 -56.13 43.40 25.87
N TRP A 650 -56.33 44.32 24.93
CA TRP A 650 -57.36 45.34 24.99
C TRP A 650 -58.59 44.89 24.20
N LEU A 651 -59.73 44.72 24.88
CA LEU A 651 -61.01 44.52 24.21
C LEU A 651 -61.43 45.83 23.52
N VAL A 652 -61.40 45.85 22.18
CA VAL A 652 -61.70 47.02 21.37
C VAL A 652 -63.19 47.40 21.56
N PRO A 653 -63.50 48.60 22.06
CA PRO A 653 -64.87 48.95 22.43
C PRO A 653 -65.82 48.99 21.22
N ASN A 654 -67.08 48.59 21.45
CA ASN A 654 -68.12 48.48 20.41
C ASN A 654 -68.67 49.82 19.89
N THR A 655 -67.86 50.88 19.86
CA THR A 655 -68.21 52.20 19.33
C THR A 655 -67.35 52.47 18.09
N PRO A 656 -67.84 52.13 16.88
CA PRO A 656 -67.06 52.35 15.66
C PRO A 656 -66.72 53.83 15.47
N SER A 657 -65.45 54.11 15.21
CA SER A 657 -64.87 55.44 15.05
C SER A 657 -63.63 55.35 14.15
N ASP A 658 -63.31 56.46 13.47
CA ASP A 658 -62.18 56.62 12.55
C ASP A 658 -61.06 57.52 13.12
N SER A 659 -61.16 57.86 14.41
CA SER A 659 -60.44 58.95 15.07
C SER A 659 -59.85 58.54 16.44
N CYS A 660 -59.30 57.32 16.53
CA CYS A 660 -58.87 56.70 17.80
C CYS A 660 -57.35 56.83 18.07
N LEU A 661 -56.93 56.82 19.35
CA LEU A 661 -55.51 56.88 19.80
C LEU A 661 -55.27 56.07 21.10
N VAL A 662 -54.02 55.69 21.40
CA VAL A 662 -53.59 54.96 22.62
C VAL A 662 -52.32 55.57 23.27
N ARG A 663 -52.16 55.45 24.59
CA ARG A 663 -51.02 55.96 25.39
C ARG A 663 -50.61 55.00 26.50
N VAL A 664 -49.31 54.85 26.75
CA VAL A 664 -48.72 53.99 27.81
C VAL A 664 -47.74 54.79 28.71
N VAL A 665 -47.60 54.38 29.97
CA VAL A 665 -46.76 55.01 31.02
C VAL A 665 -46.09 53.90 31.86
N ALA A 666 -44.80 54.04 32.17
CA ALA A 666 -44.01 53.05 32.93
C ALA A 666 -43.36 53.64 34.20
N PHE A 667 -43.17 52.80 35.23
CA PHE A 667 -42.64 53.16 36.56
C PHE A 667 -41.63 52.12 37.07
N ASP A 668 -40.52 52.52 37.69
CA ASP A 668 -39.53 51.62 38.31
C ASP A 668 -39.75 51.43 39.84
N PRO A 669 -39.04 50.48 40.50
CA PRO A 669 -39.11 50.28 41.96
C PRO A 669 -38.62 51.48 42.81
N SER A 670 -37.88 52.39 42.19
CA SER A 670 -37.41 53.67 42.76
C SER A 670 -38.43 54.82 42.56
N LEU A 671 -39.57 54.54 41.90
CA LEU A 671 -40.67 55.43 41.54
C LEU A 671 -40.34 56.53 40.53
N LEU A 672 -39.38 56.32 39.63
CA LEU A 672 -39.13 57.17 38.46
C LEU A 672 -40.04 56.72 37.30
N GLN A 673 -40.35 57.60 36.34
CA GLN A 673 -41.41 57.35 35.33
C GLN A 673 -41.09 57.82 33.90
N GLY A 674 -41.59 57.08 32.91
CA GLY A 674 -41.58 57.40 31.47
C GLY A 674 -42.98 57.27 30.82
N ALA A 675 -43.23 57.88 29.66
CA ALA A 675 -44.54 57.80 28.96
C ALA A 675 -44.45 58.05 27.45
N ASP A 676 -45.32 57.40 26.66
CA ASP A 676 -45.42 57.56 25.19
C ASP A 676 -46.84 57.37 24.61
N THR A 677 -47.13 57.84 23.38
CA THR A 677 -48.48 57.90 22.76
C THR A 677 -48.44 57.63 21.25
N SER A 678 -49.45 56.91 20.74
CA SER A 678 -49.60 56.50 19.32
C SER A 678 -49.52 57.64 18.29
N ASP A 679 -48.77 57.43 17.20
CA ASP A 679 -48.41 58.43 16.18
C ASP A 679 -49.57 58.92 15.27
N ASN A 680 -50.52 58.06 14.88
CA ASN A 680 -51.67 58.40 14.00
C ASN A 680 -53.00 57.76 14.46
N PHE A 681 -54.12 58.14 13.82
CA PHE A 681 -55.45 57.58 14.11
C PHE A 681 -55.68 56.18 13.52
N PHE A 682 -56.50 55.37 14.18
CA PHE A 682 -56.98 54.05 13.69
C PHE A 682 -58.52 53.96 13.64
N THR A 683 -59.05 53.00 12.85
CA THR A 683 -60.48 52.81 12.49
C THR A 683 -61.10 51.51 13.06
N ILE A 684 -62.42 51.30 12.89
CA ILE A 684 -63.15 50.11 13.38
C ILE A 684 -64.28 49.64 12.40
N GLY A 685 -64.31 48.38 11.92
CA GLY A 685 -65.23 47.84 10.86
C GLY A 685 -65.45 46.29 10.80
N ASP A 686 -66.05 45.77 9.72
CA ASP A 686 -66.26 44.31 9.41
C ASP A 686 -66.12 44.01 7.89
N SER A 687 -65.28 43.03 7.55
CA SER A 687 -65.07 42.47 6.20
C SER A 687 -64.22 41.18 6.22
N LEU A 688 -64.43 40.29 7.19
CA LEU A 688 -63.51 39.19 7.47
C LEU A 688 -63.76 37.96 6.59
N ASN A 689 -62.69 37.24 6.25
CA ASN A 689 -62.79 35.85 5.82
C ASN A 689 -62.79 34.97 7.08
N PRO A 690 -63.39 33.77 7.02
CA PRO A 690 -63.23 32.79 8.09
C PRO A 690 -61.74 32.43 8.22
N VAL A 691 -61.22 32.51 9.44
CA VAL A 691 -59.87 32.05 9.76
C VAL A 691 -59.96 30.56 10.09
N VAL A 692 -59.00 29.79 9.60
CA VAL A 692 -58.75 28.42 10.03
C VAL A 692 -57.26 28.27 10.29
N ASP A 693 -56.92 27.65 11.42
CA ASP A 693 -55.57 27.20 11.75
C ASP A 693 -55.60 25.68 11.93
N VAL A 694 -54.72 24.95 11.25
CA VAL A 694 -54.46 23.53 11.52
C VAL A 694 -53.74 23.43 12.85
N ILE A 695 -54.28 22.64 13.79
CA ILE A 695 -53.73 22.48 15.14
C ILE A 695 -52.99 21.15 15.30
N HIS A 696 -53.41 20.12 14.57
CA HIS A 696 -52.77 18.80 14.60
C HIS A 696 -53.15 17.98 13.36
N PRO A 697 -52.20 17.28 12.70
CA PRO A 697 -50.77 17.55 12.75
C PRO A 697 -50.48 18.92 12.09
N ASN A 698 -49.69 19.78 12.73
CA ASN A 698 -49.30 21.09 12.22
C ASN A 698 -47.79 21.19 11.88
N GLY A 699 -47.06 20.10 12.00
CA GLY A 699 -45.68 19.95 11.57
C GLY A 699 -44.71 19.68 12.72
N GLY A 700 -43.72 18.84 12.45
CA GLY A 700 -42.79 18.31 13.43
C GLY A 700 -43.33 17.13 14.25
N GLU A 701 -44.61 16.77 14.12
CA GLU A 701 -45.12 15.53 14.72
C GLU A 701 -44.55 14.29 14.02
N SER A 702 -44.57 13.19 14.75
CA SER A 702 -44.26 11.87 14.24
C SER A 702 -45.43 10.96 14.55
N LEU A 703 -46.14 10.54 13.52
CA LEU A 703 -47.37 9.76 13.62
C LEU A 703 -47.06 8.30 13.26
N ALA A 704 -47.37 7.39 14.17
CA ALA A 704 -47.17 5.97 13.93
C ALA A 704 -48.17 5.46 12.87
N PRO A 705 -47.70 4.83 11.77
CA PRO A 705 -48.56 4.27 10.73
C PRO A 705 -49.60 3.29 11.28
N GLY A 706 -50.81 3.30 10.73
CA GLY A 706 -51.91 2.40 11.12
C GLY A 706 -52.60 2.73 12.44
N THR A 707 -52.14 3.74 13.18
CA THR A 707 -52.79 4.17 14.44
C THR A 707 -54.00 5.06 14.19
N GLU A 708 -54.91 5.13 15.17
CA GLU A 708 -56.02 6.08 15.17
C GLU A 708 -55.55 7.39 15.81
N ASP A 709 -55.62 8.47 15.05
CA ASP A 709 -55.28 9.83 15.49
C ASP A 709 -56.46 10.79 15.22
N THR A 710 -56.33 12.07 15.55
CA THR A 710 -57.37 13.08 15.36
C THR A 710 -56.78 14.34 14.77
N ILE A 711 -57.11 14.60 13.50
CA ILE A 711 -56.87 15.90 12.88
C ILE A 711 -57.67 16.96 13.65
N ARG A 712 -57.03 18.07 14.02
CA ARG A 712 -57.66 19.17 14.75
C ARG A 712 -57.41 20.47 14.02
N TRP A 713 -58.41 21.33 14.02
CA TRP A 713 -58.31 22.69 13.49
C TRP A 713 -59.15 23.62 14.37
N VAL A 714 -58.79 24.89 14.43
CA VAL A 714 -59.66 25.93 14.96
C VAL A 714 -60.07 26.79 13.79
N ALA A 715 -61.35 26.73 13.42
CA ALA A 715 -61.93 27.65 12.45
C ALA A 715 -62.94 28.56 13.14
N SER A 716 -62.86 29.86 12.85
CA SER A 716 -63.76 30.87 13.42
C SER A 716 -63.96 32.05 12.48
N ASP A 717 -65.11 32.68 12.63
CA ASP A 717 -65.57 33.80 11.82
C ASP A 717 -66.59 34.58 12.66
N ASP A 718 -66.77 35.88 12.42
CA ASP A 718 -67.68 36.72 13.21
C ASP A 718 -69.17 36.48 12.89
N ASN A 719 -69.45 35.89 11.72
CA ASN A 719 -70.76 35.40 11.29
C ASN A 719 -70.86 33.85 11.28
N GLY A 720 -69.76 33.14 11.54
CA GLY A 720 -69.67 31.69 11.77
C GLY A 720 -69.17 30.88 10.57
N ILE A 721 -69.00 29.56 10.74
CA ILE A 721 -68.52 28.65 9.68
C ILE A 721 -69.68 27.79 9.15
N ASP A 722 -69.80 27.69 7.82
CA ASP A 722 -70.82 26.92 7.09
C ASP A 722 -70.35 25.48 6.76
N SER A 723 -69.08 25.29 6.36
CA SER A 723 -68.53 23.96 6.02
C SER A 723 -67.00 23.84 6.11
N VAL A 724 -66.49 22.60 6.19
CA VAL A 724 -65.07 22.21 6.29
C VAL A 724 -64.74 21.03 5.34
N ASN A 725 -63.56 21.05 4.70
CA ASN A 725 -62.98 19.93 3.91
C ASN A 725 -61.56 19.60 4.39
N ILE A 726 -61.13 18.33 4.27
CA ILE A 726 -59.91 17.79 4.88
C ILE A 726 -59.15 16.89 3.88
N TYR A 727 -57.83 17.08 3.79
CA TYR A 727 -56.93 16.34 2.88
C TYR A 727 -55.58 16.05 3.55
N TYR A 728 -54.84 15.07 3.03
CA TYR A 728 -53.41 14.87 3.35
C TYR A 728 -52.54 14.66 2.10
N SER A 729 -51.23 14.72 2.29
CA SER A 729 -50.17 14.47 1.30
C SER A 729 -49.04 13.68 1.96
N THR A 730 -48.28 12.94 1.16
CA THR A 730 -47.02 12.26 1.53
C THR A 730 -45.83 12.74 0.68
N ASP A 731 -45.99 13.86 -0.02
CA ASP A 731 -45.08 14.39 -1.05
C ASP A 731 -44.98 15.94 -1.03
N ASP A 732 -44.93 16.52 0.18
CA ASP A 732 -44.85 17.97 0.46
C ASP A 732 -45.96 18.79 -0.22
N GLY A 733 -47.16 18.21 -0.34
CA GLY A 733 -48.31 18.84 -0.99
C GLY A 733 -48.27 18.85 -2.53
N SER A 734 -47.35 18.10 -3.15
CA SER A 734 -47.29 17.93 -4.61
C SER A 734 -48.53 17.21 -5.16
N SER A 735 -49.08 16.27 -4.40
CA SER A 735 -50.39 15.67 -4.59
C SER A 735 -51.17 15.64 -3.27
N TRP A 736 -52.51 15.59 -3.38
CA TRP A 736 -53.41 15.60 -2.22
C TRP A 736 -54.41 14.46 -2.33
N ILE A 737 -54.59 13.76 -1.22
CA ILE A 737 -55.52 12.64 -1.05
C ILE A 737 -56.66 13.13 -0.14
N ASP A 738 -57.89 12.95 -0.61
CA ASP A 738 -59.10 13.35 0.12
C ASP A 738 -59.28 12.52 1.40
N ILE A 739 -59.53 13.19 2.54
CA ILE A 739 -59.98 12.55 3.78
C ILE A 739 -61.50 12.70 3.93
N SER A 740 -62.01 13.93 3.94
CA SER A 740 -63.45 14.20 4.01
C SER A 740 -63.85 15.57 3.45
N HIS A 741 -65.14 15.74 3.13
CA HIS A 741 -65.69 16.94 2.48
C HIS A 741 -67.07 17.31 3.01
N GLY A 742 -67.30 18.61 3.23
CA GLY A 742 -68.59 19.15 3.64
C GLY A 742 -68.94 18.90 5.12
N GLU A 743 -67.92 18.74 5.96
CA GLU A 743 -68.10 18.54 7.40
C GLU A 743 -68.60 19.82 8.09
N VAL A 744 -69.22 19.64 9.25
CA VAL A 744 -69.53 20.76 10.14
C VAL A 744 -68.26 21.19 10.89
N ASN A 745 -68.16 22.46 11.26
CA ASN A 745 -67.05 22.93 12.07
C ASN A 745 -67.21 22.52 13.55
N ASP A 746 -66.82 21.29 13.87
CA ASP A 746 -66.71 20.76 15.23
C ASP A 746 -65.25 20.62 15.73
N SER A 747 -64.31 21.20 14.97
CA SER A 747 -62.87 21.33 15.27
C SER A 747 -62.05 20.04 15.30
N THR A 748 -62.62 18.87 15.01
CA THR A 748 -61.91 17.60 15.09
C THR A 748 -62.39 16.56 14.08
N TYR A 749 -61.47 15.80 13.48
CA TYR A 749 -61.79 14.65 12.64
C TYR A 749 -60.90 13.46 13.00
N ALA A 750 -61.51 12.34 13.41
CA ALA A 750 -60.77 11.11 13.70
C ALA A 750 -60.38 10.40 12.40
N TRP A 751 -59.12 10.00 12.27
CA TRP A 751 -58.57 9.36 11.08
C TRP A 751 -57.61 8.23 11.45
N THR A 752 -57.51 7.22 10.59
CA THR A 752 -56.46 6.21 10.66
C THR A 752 -55.24 6.72 9.88
N VAL A 753 -54.08 6.79 10.52
CA VAL A 753 -52.82 7.21 9.89
C VAL A 753 -52.43 6.19 8.80
N PRO A 754 -52.09 6.59 7.57
CA PRO A 754 -51.72 5.68 6.49
C PRO A 754 -50.50 4.79 6.81
N ASN A 755 -50.50 3.54 6.33
CA ASN A 755 -49.37 2.61 6.45
C ASN A 755 -48.27 2.86 5.40
N THR A 756 -47.95 4.11 5.12
CA THR A 756 -46.92 4.50 4.15
C THR A 756 -46.01 5.50 4.83
N PRO A 757 -44.85 5.06 5.34
CA PRO A 757 -43.87 5.96 5.92
C PRO A 757 -43.45 7.05 4.93
N SER A 758 -43.31 8.27 5.43
CA SER A 758 -42.87 9.44 4.68
C SER A 758 -42.48 10.53 5.66
N ASP A 759 -41.33 11.17 5.41
CA ASP A 759 -40.87 12.36 6.13
C ASP A 759 -41.53 13.66 5.63
N SER A 760 -42.29 13.56 4.53
CA SER A 760 -42.75 14.66 3.70
C SER A 760 -44.28 14.80 3.74
N CYS A 761 -44.91 14.54 4.90
CA CYS A 761 -46.37 14.60 5.02
C CYS A 761 -46.91 16.00 5.35
N ARG A 762 -48.10 16.31 4.82
CA ARG A 762 -48.88 17.52 5.15
C ARG A 762 -50.37 17.24 5.25
N VAL A 763 -51.09 18.06 6.02
CA VAL A 763 -52.56 18.10 6.08
C VAL A 763 -53.04 19.47 5.62
N ARG A 764 -54.19 19.52 4.92
CA ARG A 764 -54.87 20.77 4.53
C ARG A 764 -56.32 20.77 5.00
N ILE A 765 -56.78 21.92 5.50
CA ILE A 765 -58.16 22.18 5.88
C ILE A 765 -58.68 23.39 5.09
N ASP A 766 -59.82 23.24 4.39
CA ASP A 766 -60.52 24.35 3.72
C ASP A 766 -61.84 24.64 4.44
N VAL A 767 -62.17 25.90 4.71
CA VAL A 767 -63.41 26.33 5.40
C VAL A 767 -64.12 27.47 4.67
N PHE A 768 -65.43 27.64 4.93
CA PHE A 768 -66.26 28.67 4.29
C PHE A 768 -67.26 29.28 5.29
N ASP A 769 -67.52 30.59 5.20
CA ASP A 769 -68.53 31.28 6.01
C ASP A 769 -69.93 31.31 5.31
N PRO A 770 -71.01 31.74 6.01
CA PRO A 770 -72.34 31.93 5.41
C PRO A 770 -72.45 33.03 4.33
N ALA A 771 -71.45 33.90 4.19
CA ALA A 771 -71.38 34.89 3.11
C ALA A 771 -70.71 34.34 1.83
N GLY A 772 -70.05 33.19 1.93
CA GLY A 772 -69.30 32.52 0.87
C GLY A 772 -67.81 32.90 0.81
N ASN A 773 -67.27 33.54 1.85
CA ASN A 773 -65.85 33.85 1.96
C ASN A 773 -65.06 32.57 2.33
N PRO A 774 -63.91 32.30 1.69
CA PRO A 774 -63.10 31.12 1.97
C PRO A 774 -61.97 31.40 2.98
N GLY A 775 -61.68 30.39 3.80
CA GLY A 775 -60.46 30.22 4.56
C GLY A 775 -59.80 28.89 4.16
N SER A 776 -58.48 28.79 4.23
CA SER A 776 -57.75 27.55 3.96
C SER A 776 -56.43 27.62 4.67
N ASP A 777 -56.02 26.51 5.27
CA ASP A 777 -54.73 26.38 5.93
C ASP A 777 -54.11 24.99 5.73
N ILE A 778 -52.78 24.94 5.77
CA ILE A 778 -51.94 23.76 5.57
C ILE A 778 -51.02 23.66 6.77
N SER A 779 -50.78 22.45 7.28
CA SER A 779 -49.83 22.19 8.36
C SER A 779 -48.51 22.96 8.15
N ASP A 780 -48.16 23.85 9.08
CA ASP A 780 -47.07 24.83 8.98
C ASP A 780 -45.76 24.18 8.49
N ASN A 781 -45.38 23.07 9.13
CA ASN A 781 -44.22 22.27 8.73
C ASN A 781 -44.65 20.88 8.22
N LEU A 782 -43.69 20.16 7.66
CA LEU A 782 -43.82 18.73 7.42
C LEU A 782 -44.00 18.00 8.75
N PHE A 783 -44.93 17.05 8.80
CA PHE A 783 -44.92 16.00 9.82
C PHE A 783 -44.44 14.70 9.19
N THR A 784 -44.02 13.76 10.02
CA THR A 784 -43.55 12.45 9.59
C THR A 784 -44.61 11.38 9.87
N ILE A 785 -44.84 10.48 8.91
CA ILE A 785 -45.34 9.15 9.23
C ILE A 785 -44.10 8.29 9.36
N LEU A 786 -43.75 7.94 10.58
CA LEU A 786 -42.49 7.26 10.91
C LEU A 786 -42.82 5.95 11.63
N ASP A 787 -42.18 4.87 11.20
CA ASP A 787 -42.13 3.68 12.03
C ASP A 787 -41.10 3.87 13.14
N THR A 788 -41.50 3.60 14.37
CA THR A 788 -40.70 3.87 15.58
C THR A 788 -40.59 2.66 16.50
N GLU A 789 -41.24 1.55 16.15
CA GLU A 789 -41.04 0.27 16.81
C GLU A 789 -40.04 -0.52 15.96
N PRO A 790 -38.78 -0.73 16.39
CA PRO A 790 -37.85 -1.54 15.62
C PRO A 790 -38.33 -2.99 15.57
N PRO A 791 -37.88 -3.78 14.56
CA PRO A 791 -38.27 -5.18 14.44
C PRO A 791 -37.85 -5.98 15.67
N ILE A 792 -38.52 -7.09 15.93
CA ILE A 792 -38.10 -8.07 16.93
C ILE A 792 -37.44 -9.22 16.18
N VAL A 793 -36.19 -9.52 16.52
CA VAL A 793 -35.46 -10.70 16.05
C VAL A 793 -35.09 -11.61 17.23
N THR A 794 -34.98 -12.91 16.98
CA THR A 794 -34.51 -13.91 17.95
C THR A 794 -33.73 -15.00 17.22
N VAL A 795 -32.47 -15.23 17.62
CA VAL A 795 -31.64 -16.35 17.14
C VAL A 795 -32.17 -17.64 17.75
N THR A 796 -32.34 -18.67 16.92
CA THR A 796 -32.89 -19.97 17.36
C THR A 796 -31.94 -21.16 17.15
N SER A 797 -30.93 -21.01 16.29
CA SER A 797 -29.80 -21.92 16.13
C SER A 797 -28.63 -21.19 15.46
N PRO A 798 -27.38 -21.32 15.94
CA PRO A 798 -27.02 -21.91 17.23
C PRO A 798 -27.49 -20.99 18.35
N ASN A 799 -27.89 -21.56 19.49
CA ASN A 799 -28.36 -20.78 20.65
C ASN A 799 -27.68 -21.20 21.97
N GLY A 800 -26.64 -22.05 21.90
CA GLY A 800 -25.72 -22.30 23.00
C GLY A 800 -25.41 -23.77 23.24
N GLY A 801 -24.11 -24.07 23.34
CA GLY A 801 -23.58 -25.40 23.64
C GLY A 801 -23.57 -26.38 22.47
N GLU A 802 -23.89 -25.94 21.25
CA GLU A 802 -23.61 -26.68 20.03
C GLU A 802 -22.09 -26.85 19.83
N GLN A 803 -21.69 -27.93 19.17
CA GLN A 803 -20.32 -28.17 18.73
C GLN A 803 -20.36 -28.46 17.23
N TRP A 804 -19.80 -27.57 16.42
CA TRP A 804 -19.82 -27.65 14.97
C TRP A 804 -18.40 -27.84 14.43
N GLU A 805 -18.29 -28.73 13.45
CA GLU A 805 -17.03 -29.07 12.80
C GLU A 805 -16.77 -28.06 11.68
N ILE A 806 -15.54 -27.59 11.54
CA ILE A 806 -15.16 -26.65 10.47
C ILE A 806 -15.27 -27.38 9.12
N GLY A 807 -15.83 -26.71 8.11
CA GLY A 807 -16.18 -27.25 6.80
C GLY A 807 -17.59 -27.86 6.70
N ASP A 808 -18.30 -28.10 7.81
CA ASP A 808 -19.70 -28.57 7.76
C ASP A 808 -20.66 -27.43 7.37
N VAL A 809 -21.66 -27.73 6.55
CA VAL A 809 -22.79 -26.82 6.32
C VAL A 809 -23.81 -26.95 7.45
N ARG A 810 -24.08 -25.85 8.14
CA ARG A 810 -24.97 -25.74 9.31
C ARG A 810 -26.01 -24.65 9.09
N GLN A 811 -27.27 -24.95 9.43
CA GLN A 811 -28.32 -23.93 9.39
C GLN A 811 -28.25 -23.01 10.60
N ILE A 812 -28.04 -21.74 10.31
CA ILE A 812 -28.41 -20.62 11.17
C ILE A 812 -29.93 -20.44 11.04
N THR A 813 -30.64 -20.25 12.15
CA THR A 813 -32.09 -20.01 12.11
C THR A 813 -32.50 -18.91 13.07
N TRP A 814 -33.54 -18.16 12.70
CA TRP A 814 -34.07 -17.05 13.48
C TRP A 814 -35.59 -16.96 13.37
N VAL A 815 -36.18 -16.12 14.21
CA VAL A 815 -37.53 -15.59 14.05
C VAL A 815 -37.43 -14.08 14.04
N ALA A 816 -37.84 -13.42 12.96
CA ALA A 816 -37.93 -11.97 12.89
C ALA A 816 -39.37 -11.53 12.54
N THR A 817 -39.88 -10.55 13.28
CA THR A 817 -41.25 -10.03 13.16
C THR A 817 -41.28 -8.54 13.40
N ASP A 818 -42.18 -7.83 12.73
CA ASP A 818 -42.30 -6.39 12.82
C ASP A 818 -43.79 -5.96 12.81
N ASN A 819 -44.09 -4.70 13.18
CA ASN A 819 -45.45 -4.15 13.17
C ASN A 819 -45.96 -3.86 11.73
N ILE A 820 -45.07 -3.57 10.77
CA ILE A 820 -45.33 -3.46 9.33
C ILE A 820 -44.77 -4.70 8.63
N SER A 821 -43.44 -4.80 8.52
CA SER A 821 -42.70 -5.92 7.94
C SER A 821 -41.18 -5.68 8.00
N VAL A 822 -40.44 -6.71 8.42
CA VAL A 822 -38.98 -6.82 8.23
C VAL A 822 -38.68 -6.83 6.72
N ASP A 823 -37.79 -5.95 6.27
CA ASP A 823 -37.30 -5.87 4.89
C ASP A 823 -36.20 -6.91 4.65
N SER A 824 -35.15 -6.88 5.48
CA SER A 824 -33.94 -7.68 5.29
C SER A 824 -33.24 -8.03 6.61
N LEU A 825 -32.31 -8.98 6.57
CA LEU A 825 -31.47 -9.37 7.69
C LEU A 825 -29.98 -9.43 7.33
N SER A 826 -29.13 -9.33 8.34
CA SER A 826 -27.69 -9.59 8.26
C SER A 826 -27.28 -10.61 9.32
N VAL A 827 -26.49 -11.59 8.91
CA VAL A 827 -26.05 -12.74 9.71
C VAL A 827 -24.58 -12.56 10.09
N PHE A 828 -24.25 -12.68 11.37
CA PHE A 828 -22.90 -12.49 11.89
C PHE A 828 -22.45 -13.62 12.81
N TYR A 829 -21.19 -14.01 12.68
CA TYR A 829 -20.52 -14.99 13.53
C TYR A 829 -19.40 -14.31 14.34
N SER A 830 -19.12 -14.81 15.54
CA SER A 830 -17.95 -14.45 16.33
C SER A 830 -17.29 -15.72 16.84
N PHE A 831 -15.97 -15.82 16.77
CA PHE A 831 -15.17 -16.83 17.48
C PHE A 831 -14.51 -16.27 18.76
N THR A 832 -14.71 -14.99 19.06
CA THR A 832 -14.01 -14.23 20.12
C THR A 832 -14.94 -13.82 21.28
N GLY A 833 -16.03 -14.55 21.50
CA GLY A 833 -17.01 -14.23 22.55
C GLY A 833 -17.77 -12.92 22.32
N GLY A 834 -17.87 -12.48 21.06
CA GLY A 834 -18.55 -11.24 20.67
C GLY A 834 -17.68 -9.98 20.69
N MET A 835 -16.37 -10.12 20.90
CA MET A 835 -15.41 -8.99 20.77
C MET A 835 -15.22 -8.57 19.31
N MET A 836 -15.29 -9.51 18.38
CA MET A 836 -15.22 -9.29 16.93
C MET A 836 -16.35 -10.05 16.25
N TRP A 837 -16.90 -9.50 15.16
CA TRP A 837 -17.99 -10.09 14.40
C TRP A 837 -17.64 -10.17 12.92
N ILE A 838 -17.59 -11.38 12.38
CA ILE A 838 -17.53 -11.66 10.95
C ILE A 838 -18.95 -11.59 10.39
N LEU A 839 -19.13 -10.91 9.27
CA LEU A 839 -20.36 -10.95 8.47
C LEU A 839 -20.40 -12.26 7.68
N LEU A 840 -21.47 -13.05 7.82
CA LEU A 840 -21.71 -14.26 7.02
C LEU A 840 -22.58 -13.98 5.79
N SER A 841 -23.57 -13.09 5.94
CA SER A 841 -24.40 -12.61 4.84
C SER A 841 -25.12 -11.31 5.21
N ARG A 842 -25.49 -10.52 4.19
CA ARG A 842 -26.19 -9.24 4.27
C ARG A 842 -27.36 -9.26 3.28
N GLY A 843 -28.48 -8.63 3.64
CA GLY A 843 -29.65 -8.55 2.76
C GLY A 843 -30.47 -9.84 2.69
N GLU A 844 -30.29 -10.76 3.63
CA GLU A 844 -31.03 -12.03 3.67
C GLU A 844 -32.54 -11.77 3.78
N PRO A 845 -33.39 -12.48 3.01
CA PRO A 845 -34.82 -12.37 3.15
C PRO A 845 -35.28 -12.93 4.50
N ASN A 846 -36.41 -12.45 5.01
CA ASN A 846 -37.00 -12.99 6.24
C ASN A 846 -37.72 -14.34 6.01
N ASP A 847 -36.96 -15.37 5.61
CA ASP A 847 -37.45 -16.74 5.38
C ASP A 847 -37.07 -17.75 6.49
N SER A 848 -36.41 -17.26 7.55
CA SER A 848 -36.06 -17.92 8.82
C SER A 848 -34.78 -18.77 8.86
N SER A 849 -33.98 -18.86 7.78
CA SER A 849 -32.74 -19.65 7.82
C SER A 849 -31.66 -19.25 6.81
N TYR A 850 -30.40 -19.38 7.21
CA TYR A 850 -29.22 -19.23 6.35
C TYR A 850 -28.33 -20.48 6.46
N ASP A 851 -27.84 -21.00 5.33
CA ASP A 851 -26.93 -22.15 5.27
C ASP A 851 -25.47 -21.68 5.39
N TRP A 852 -24.88 -21.78 6.57
CA TRP A 852 -23.47 -21.41 6.83
C TRP A 852 -22.53 -22.60 6.68
N THR A 853 -21.54 -22.53 5.79
CA THR A 853 -20.37 -23.40 5.86
C THR A 853 -19.47 -22.92 6.99
N VAL A 854 -19.31 -23.71 8.05
CA VAL A 854 -18.56 -23.30 9.25
C VAL A 854 -17.09 -23.09 8.92
N PHE A 855 -16.56 -21.90 9.20
CA PHE A 855 -15.16 -21.53 8.95
C PHE A 855 -14.55 -20.73 10.11
N GLY A 856 -13.28 -20.37 9.97
CA GLY A 856 -12.50 -19.63 10.97
C GLY A 856 -11.88 -20.54 12.04
N PRO A 857 -11.14 -19.99 12.99
CA PRO A 857 -10.36 -20.78 13.95
C PRO A 857 -11.26 -21.62 14.88
N PRO A 858 -10.80 -22.82 15.29
CA PRO A 858 -11.38 -23.59 16.38
C PRO A 858 -11.50 -22.74 17.65
N SER A 859 -12.71 -22.62 18.19
CA SER A 859 -12.98 -21.80 19.38
C SER A 859 -14.05 -22.41 20.27
N ASP A 860 -13.89 -22.26 21.58
CA ASP A 860 -14.90 -22.60 22.59
C ASP A 860 -15.83 -21.41 22.94
N SER A 861 -15.61 -20.27 22.26
CA SER A 861 -16.14 -18.96 22.59
C SER A 861 -16.99 -18.38 21.45
N CYS A 862 -17.71 -19.22 20.71
CA CYS A 862 -18.46 -18.79 19.53
C CYS A 862 -19.81 -18.16 19.87
N LEU A 863 -20.20 -17.10 19.14
CA LEU A 863 -21.54 -16.50 19.18
C LEU A 863 -22.10 -16.28 17.76
N MET A 864 -23.42 -16.28 17.65
CA MET A 864 -24.16 -15.92 16.43
C MET A 864 -25.00 -14.69 16.72
N ARG A 865 -25.01 -13.71 15.81
CA ARG A 865 -25.82 -12.50 15.90
C ARG A 865 -26.58 -12.30 14.60
N ILE A 866 -27.87 -12.01 14.71
CA ILE A 866 -28.72 -11.64 13.59
C ILE A 866 -29.17 -10.20 13.80
N ILE A 867 -29.05 -9.36 12.77
CA ILE A 867 -29.63 -8.02 12.75
C ILE A 867 -30.77 -8.03 11.73
N ALA A 868 -31.96 -7.61 12.13
CA ALA A 868 -33.11 -7.42 11.26
C ALA A 868 -33.36 -5.93 11.04
N TYR A 869 -33.77 -5.57 9.82
CA TYR A 869 -34.05 -4.20 9.37
C TYR A 869 -35.50 -4.11 8.86
N ASP A 870 -36.17 -2.99 9.09
CA ASP A 870 -37.52 -2.69 8.57
C ASP A 870 -37.51 -1.65 7.44
N TYR A 871 -38.69 -1.41 6.83
CA TYR A 871 -38.87 -0.38 5.79
C TYR A 871 -38.85 1.06 6.31
N GLY A 872 -38.92 1.27 7.63
CA GLY A 872 -38.71 2.57 8.28
C GLY A 872 -37.23 2.91 8.50
N GLY A 873 -36.33 1.95 8.25
CA GLY A 873 -34.89 2.08 8.50
C GLY A 873 -34.48 1.82 9.95
N SER A 874 -35.39 1.33 10.80
CA SER A 874 -35.00 0.87 12.14
C SER A 874 -34.47 -0.55 12.10
N ALA A 875 -33.64 -0.88 13.10
CA ALA A 875 -32.98 -2.18 13.18
C ALA A 875 -32.97 -2.71 14.61
N ALA A 876 -32.97 -4.03 14.74
CA ALA A 876 -32.74 -4.71 16.00
C ALA A 876 -31.80 -5.89 15.80
N ALA A 877 -31.01 -6.17 16.83
CA ALA A 877 -30.09 -7.30 16.87
C ALA A 877 -30.48 -8.26 17.99
N ASP A 878 -30.32 -9.56 17.74
CA ASP A 878 -30.30 -10.58 18.78
C ASP A 878 -29.02 -11.43 18.66
N THR A 879 -28.61 -12.04 19.76
CA THR A 879 -27.39 -12.85 19.85
C THR A 879 -27.67 -14.14 20.61
N SER A 880 -27.10 -15.24 20.14
CA SER A 880 -27.23 -16.58 20.73
C SER A 880 -27.06 -16.56 22.27
N ASP A 881 -28.03 -17.12 23.00
CA ASP A 881 -28.18 -17.10 24.46
C ASP A 881 -26.95 -17.58 25.24
N SER A 882 -26.07 -18.37 24.63
CA SER A 882 -24.82 -18.86 25.20
C SER A 882 -23.80 -19.22 24.13
N LEU A 883 -22.55 -19.39 24.54
CA LEU A 883 -21.45 -19.77 23.65
C LEU A 883 -21.70 -21.15 23.02
N PHE A 884 -21.44 -21.26 21.71
CA PHE A 884 -21.25 -22.55 21.03
C PHE A 884 -19.76 -22.75 20.73
N GLN A 885 -19.40 -23.86 20.09
CA GLN A 885 -18.00 -24.20 19.79
C GLN A 885 -17.81 -24.57 18.32
N THR A 886 -16.74 -24.08 17.71
CA THR A 886 -16.17 -24.61 16.47
C THR A 886 -14.95 -25.48 16.80
N PHE A 887 -14.77 -26.57 16.07
CA PHE A 887 -13.58 -27.41 16.19
C PHE A 887 -13.20 -27.98 14.83
N ASP A 888 -11.95 -28.38 14.71
CA ASP A 888 -11.50 -29.23 13.61
C ASP A 888 -11.06 -30.60 14.16
N SER A 889 -11.41 -31.66 13.42
CA SER A 889 -10.97 -33.03 13.68
C SER A 889 -10.69 -33.83 12.40
N THR A 890 -10.71 -33.14 11.25
CA THR A 890 -10.23 -33.67 9.99
C THR A 890 -8.70 -33.70 10.01
N PHE A 891 -8.09 -34.35 9.01
CA PHE A 891 -6.66 -34.35 8.84
C PHE A 891 -6.35 -33.72 7.49
N PRO A 892 -5.27 -32.93 7.36
CA PRO A 892 -4.92 -32.29 6.10
C PRO A 892 -4.77 -33.33 5.00
N SER A 893 -5.18 -32.99 3.80
CA SER A 893 -4.81 -33.74 2.61
C SER A 893 -3.48 -33.22 2.08
N VAL A 894 -2.62 -34.11 1.60
CA VAL A 894 -1.37 -33.76 0.93
C VAL A 894 -1.09 -34.75 -0.19
N LEU A 895 -0.54 -34.27 -1.30
CA LEU A 895 -0.15 -35.04 -2.47
C LEU A 895 1.18 -34.50 -3.01
N LEU A 896 2.19 -35.35 -3.15
CA LEU A 896 3.47 -35.00 -3.76
C LEU A 896 3.34 -35.04 -5.29
N LEU A 897 3.50 -33.88 -5.93
CA LEU A 897 3.42 -33.78 -7.39
C LEU A 897 4.77 -34.06 -8.06
N TYR A 898 5.87 -33.67 -7.42
CA TYR A 898 7.22 -33.79 -7.99
C TYR A 898 8.33 -33.72 -6.92
N PRO A 899 9.40 -34.53 -7.01
CA PRO A 899 9.54 -35.70 -7.88
C PRO A 899 8.64 -36.85 -7.40
N ASN A 900 7.92 -37.49 -8.33
CA ASN A 900 6.93 -38.52 -8.00
C ASN A 900 7.25 -39.90 -8.61
N GLY A 901 8.26 -40.01 -9.47
CA GLY A 901 8.92 -41.28 -9.78
C GLY A 901 9.34 -41.45 -11.23
N GLY A 902 10.52 -42.05 -11.42
CA GLY A 902 11.14 -42.28 -12.73
C GLY A 902 11.86 -41.06 -13.33
N GLU A 903 11.90 -39.92 -12.63
CA GLU A 903 12.73 -38.78 -13.00
C GLU A 903 14.23 -39.11 -12.91
N VAL A 904 15.02 -38.37 -13.66
CA VAL A 904 16.49 -38.36 -13.57
C VAL A 904 16.89 -36.91 -13.28
N MET A 905 17.29 -36.65 -12.04
CA MET A 905 17.69 -35.34 -11.54
C MET A 905 19.21 -35.18 -11.56
N GLU A 906 19.70 -33.97 -11.84
CA GLU A 906 21.15 -33.71 -11.88
C GLU A 906 21.72 -33.49 -10.48
N ALA A 907 22.72 -34.28 -10.12
CA ALA A 907 23.34 -34.23 -8.80
C ALA A 907 24.10 -32.93 -8.56
N GLY A 908 23.86 -32.24 -7.43
CA GLY A 908 24.41 -30.91 -7.18
C GLY A 908 23.74 -29.80 -8.01
N GLY A 909 22.70 -30.12 -8.78
CA GLY A 909 21.81 -29.15 -9.42
C GLY A 909 20.80 -28.55 -8.44
N VAL A 910 19.88 -27.76 -8.98
CA VAL A 910 18.73 -27.20 -8.27
C VAL A 910 17.48 -27.53 -9.08
N ASP A 911 16.42 -27.97 -8.39
CA ASP A 911 15.10 -28.24 -8.97
C ASP A 911 14.01 -27.96 -7.91
N THR A 912 12.73 -27.96 -8.28
CA THR A 912 11.63 -27.57 -7.39
C THR A 912 10.82 -28.77 -6.96
N ILE A 913 10.81 -29.12 -5.66
CA ILE A 913 9.84 -30.05 -5.08
C ILE A 913 8.46 -29.38 -5.13
N ARG A 914 7.41 -30.11 -5.52
CA ARG A 914 6.04 -29.57 -5.64
C ARG A 914 5.05 -30.51 -4.98
N TRP A 915 4.05 -29.94 -4.30
CA TRP A 915 2.95 -30.67 -3.70
C TRP A 915 1.61 -29.96 -3.98
N THR A 916 0.52 -30.53 -3.49
CA THR A 916 -0.68 -29.79 -3.09
C THR A 916 -1.00 -30.24 -1.68
N ALA A 917 -1.30 -29.30 -0.77
CA ALA A 917 -1.90 -29.64 0.52
C ALA A 917 -3.10 -28.73 0.77
N SER A 918 -4.16 -29.28 1.33
CA SER A 918 -5.38 -28.55 1.68
C SER A 918 -6.10 -29.24 2.82
N ASP A 919 -6.72 -28.45 3.67
CA ASP A 919 -7.54 -28.86 4.81
C ASP A 919 -8.87 -28.09 4.79
N ASN A 920 -9.82 -28.42 5.66
CA ASN A 920 -11.04 -27.64 5.90
C ASN A 920 -10.82 -26.43 6.82
N TYR A 921 -9.70 -26.39 7.57
CA TYR A 921 -9.24 -25.22 8.31
C TYR A 921 -8.03 -24.57 7.63
N VAL A 922 -6.79 -24.86 8.06
CA VAL A 922 -5.57 -24.30 7.46
C VAL A 922 -4.41 -25.28 7.58
N VAL A 923 -3.60 -25.40 6.52
CA VAL A 923 -2.32 -26.12 6.57
C VAL A 923 -1.24 -25.16 7.07
N ASP A 924 -1.00 -25.17 8.37
CA ASP A 924 -0.02 -24.35 9.08
C ASP A 924 1.41 -24.51 8.52
N SER A 925 1.85 -25.74 8.27
CA SER A 925 3.22 -25.96 7.81
C SER A 925 3.47 -27.26 7.03
N ILE A 926 4.50 -27.20 6.19
CA ILE A 926 5.01 -28.30 5.38
C ILE A 926 6.41 -28.70 5.85
N ASN A 927 6.62 -30.01 5.97
CA ASN A 927 7.93 -30.60 6.31
C ASN A 927 8.37 -31.54 5.19
N ILE A 928 9.57 -31.32 4.66
CA ILE A 928 10.07 -31.97 3.44
C ILE A 928 11.26 -32.87 3.78
N TYR A 929 11.22 -34.11 3.30
CA TYR A 929 12.29 -35.08 3.53
C TYR A 929 12.72 -35.76 2.22
N TYR A 930 13.99 -36.13 2.16
CA TYR A 930 14.61 -36.84 1.04
C TYR A 930 15.21 -38.16 1.51
N SER A 931 15.17 -39.19 0.66
CA SER A 931 15.85 -40.46 0.87
C SER A 931 16.68 -40.82 -0.35
N SER A 932 17.94 -41.19 -0.12
CA SER A 932 18.86 -41.71 -1.15
C SER A 932 18.87 -43.24 -1.27
N ASN A 933 18.06 -43.95 -0.45
CA ASN A 933 18.15 -45.41 -0.28
C ASN A 933 16.78 -46.11 -0.23
N GLY A 934 15.78 -45.56 -0.90
CA GLY A 934 14.43 -46.14 -1.03
C GLY A 934 13.65 -46.15 0.28
N GLY A 935 13.75 -45.09 1.08
CA GLY A 935 13.02 -44.92 2.34
C GLY A 935 13.63 -45.64 3.54
N GLY A 936 14.83 -46.20 3.42
CA GLY A 936 15.56 -46.84 4.53
C GLY A 936 16.07 -45.84 5.58
N SER A 937 16.41 -44.63 5.15
CA SER A 937 16.63 -43.46 5.99
C SER A 937 16.17 -42.20 5.25
N TRP A 938 15.78 -41.19 6.02
CA TRP A 938 15.29 -39.90 5.53
C TRP A 938 16.15 -38.78 6.11
N ASP A 939 16.69 -37.95 5.23
CA ASP A 939 17.35 -36.70 5.55
C ASP A 939 16.31 -35.57 5.49
N ILE A 940 16.44 -34.56 6.35
CA ILE A 940 15.59 -33.36 6.32
C ILE A 940 16.03 -32.50 5.14
N VAL A 941 15.07 -32.10 4.29
CA VAL A 941 15.26 -31.05 3.29
C VAL A 941 14.93 -29.71 3.94
N SER A 942 13.71 -29.55 4.45
CA SER A 942 13.33 -28.42 5.31
C SER A 942 12.14 -28.74 6.22
N THR A 943 11.83 -27.85 7.16
CA THR A 943 10.77 -28.01 8.17
C THR A 943 10.17 -26.67 8.56
N GLY A 944 8.84 -26.59 8.69
CA GLY A 944 8.15 -25.34 8.97
C GLY A 944 8.03 -24.43 7.73
N GLU A 945 8.04 -25.01 6.53
CA GLU A 945 7.82 -24.26 5.29
C GLU A 945 6.34 -23.86 5.21
N PRO A 946 6.01 -22.67 4.67
CA PRO A 946 4.62 -22.31 4.38
C PRO A 946 4.01 -23.27 3.34
N ASN A 947 2.68 -23.35 3.27
CA ASN A 947 1.99 -24.14 2.27
C ASN A 947 1.91 -23.45 0.89
N ASP A 948 3.04 -22.90 0.39
CA ASP A 948 3.14 -22.23 -0.92
C ASP A 948 3.24 -23.21 -2.11
N SER A 949 2.88 -24.47 -1.85
CA SER A 949 2.93 -25.67 -2.70
C SER A 949 4.25 -25.99 -3.44
N SER A 950 5.37 -25.29 -3.19
CA SER A 950 6.64 -25.56 -3.88
C SER A 950 7.91 -25.14 -3.13
N TYR A 951 8.96 -25.96 -3.16
CA TYR A 951 10.24 -25.67 -2.48
C TYR A 951 11.43 -25.80 -3.45
N GLU A 952 12.29 -24.77 -3.51
CA GLU A 952 13.52 -24.82 -4.30
C GLU A 952 14.58 -25.71 -3.61
N TRP A 953 14.77 -26.91 -4.16
CA TRP A 953 15.62 -27.93 -3.60
C TRP A 953 17.01 -27.95 -4.26
N SER A 954 18.04 -27.64 -3.47
CA SER A 954 19.42 -27.95 -3.82
C SER A 954 19.65 -29.47 -3.76
N ILE A 955 19.71 -30.12 -4.92
CA ILE A 955 19.80 -31.57 -5.06
C ILE A 955 21.17 -32.05 -4.52
N PRO A 956 21.23 -33.00 -3.57
CA PRO A 956 22.49 -33.51 -3.06
C PRO A 956 23.41 -34.05 -4.16
N SER A 957 24.72 -33.81 -4.05
CA SER A 957 25.75 -34.36 -4.94
C SER A 957 26.02 -35.85 -4.68
N VAL A 958 24.96 -36.67 -4.75
CA VAL A 958 24.96 -38.12 -4.48
C VAL A 958 24.22 -38.83 -5.61
N VAL A 959 24.93 -39.65 -6.39
CA VAL A 959 24.30 -40.52 -7.39
C VAL A 959 23.56 -41.66 -6.69
N SER A 960 22.27 -41.85 -7.01
CA SER A 960 21.48 -42.98 -6.54
C SER A 960 20.30 -43.28 -7.46
N ASP A 961 20.13 -44.56 -7.77
CA ASP A 961 19.01 -45.16 -8.52
C ASP A 961 17.75 -45.39 -7.65
N SER A 962 17.76 -44.93 -6.39
CA SER A 962 16.77 -45.30 -5.38
C SER A 962 16.39 -44.10 -4.50
N CYS A 963 16.04 -43.00 -5.15
CA CYS A 963 15.63 -41.79 -4.47
C CYS A 963 14.11 -41.74 -4.23
N LEU A 964 13.71 -41.14 -3.10
CA LEU A 964 12.33 -40.75 -2.78
C LEU A 964 12.34 -39.35 -2.14
N VAL A 965 11.25 -38.62 -2.33
CA VAL A 965 10.91 -37.42 -1.57
C VAL A 965 9.60 -37.71 -0.84
N ARG A 966 9.36 -36.99 0.25
CA ARG A 966 8.05 -36.94 0.89
C ARG A 966 7.78 -35.57 1.50
N VAL A 967 6.51 -35.24 1.58
CA VAL A 967 5.97 -34.04 2.21
C VAL A 967 5.05 -34.46 3.34
N LEU A 968 5.13 -33.76 4.47
CA LEU A 968 4.28 -33.92 5.65
C LEU A 968 3.61 -32.58 5.90
N ALA A 969 2.30 -32.51 5.66
CA ALA A 969 1.46 -31.37 6.00
C ALA A 969 1.04 -31.45 7.47
N VAL A 970 1.04 -30.31 8.14
CA VAL A 970 0.59 -30.08 9.51
C VAL A 970 -0.49 -29.00 9.45
N ASP A 971 -1.63 -29.22 10.10
CA ASP A 971 -2.69 -28.21 10.20
C ASP A 971 -2.53 -27.30 11.42
N GLY A 972 -3.37 -26.26 11.50
CA GLY A 972 -3.41 -25.31 12.62
C GLY A 972 -3.81 -25.88 13.98
N VAL A 973 -4.09 -27.18 14.11
CA VAL A 973 -4.37 -27.89 15.38
C VAL A 973 -3.46 -29.10 15.62
N GLU A 974 -2.32 -29.15 14.92
CA GLU A 974 -1.30 -30.22 14.97
C GLU A 974 -1.74 -31.61 14.44
N ASN A 975 -2.85 -31.77 13.69
CA ASN A 975 -3.02 -33.03 12.94
C ASN A 975 -2.08 -33.04 11.73
N THR A 976 -1.69 -34.25 11.30
CA THR A 976 -0.64 -34.42 10.29
C THR A 976 -0.97 -35.51 9.28
N SER A 977 -0.71 -35.23 8.01
CA SER A 977 -0.74 -36.20 6.91
C SER A 977 0.53 -36.11 6.09
N LEU A 978 0.92 -37.23 5.46
CA LEU A 978 2.09 -37.29 4.61
C LEU A 978 1.79 -37.97 3.28
N ASP A 979 2.56 -37.61 2.27
CA ASP A 979 2.65 -38.32 1.00
C ASP A 979 4.12 -38.48 0.56
N GLU A 980 4.42 -39.61 -0.07
CA GLU A 980 5.78 -40.00 -0.52
C GLU A 980 5.75 -40.32 -2.03
N SER A 981 6.87 -40.16 -2.76
CA SER A 981 6.91 -40.41 -4.22
C SER A 981 6.34 -41.79 -4.61
N ASP A 982 5.37 -41.81 -5.53
CA ASP A 982 4.68 -42.99 -6.10
C ASP A 982 5.66 -44.06 -6.62
N SER A 983 6.86 -43.66 -7.03
CA SER A 983 7.93 -44.54 -7.45
C SER A 983 9.32 -43.94 -7.22
N LEU A 984 10.34 -44.79 -7.25
CA LEU A 984 11.74 -44.36 -7.16
C LEU A 984 12.09 -43.45 -8.35
N PHE A 985 12.70 -42.31 -8.06
CA PHE A 985 13.44 -41.53 -9.04
C PHE A 985 14.96 -41.78 -8.88
N SER A 986 15.75 -41.22 -9.78
CA SER A 986 17.21 -41.27 -9.68
C SER A 986 17.81 -39.88 -9.65
N ILE A 987 18.88 -39.73 -8.87
CA ILE A 987 19.83 -38.63 -9.01
C ILE A 987 21.02 -39.20 -9.78
N ALA A 988 21.38 -38.56 -10.87
CA ALA A 988 22.48 -38.94 -11.75
C ALA A 988 23.42 -37.77 -11.96
N ASP A 989 24.65 -38.11 -12.32
CA ASP A 989 25.52 -37.23 -13.09
C ASP A 989 25.14 -37.41 -14.57
N SER A 990 24.91 -36.32 -15.30
CA SER A 990 24.76 -36.34 -16.76
C SER A 990 25.60 -35.28 -17.47
N THR A 991 26.32 -34.45 -16.70
CA THR A 991 27.23 -33.45 -17.24
C THR A 991 28.54 -34.06 -17.70
N ASN A 992 29.21 -33.41 -18.66
CA ASN A 992 30.58 -33.77 -19.01
C ASN A 992 31.51 -32.78 -18.31
N PRO A 993 32.68 -33.23 -17.80
CA PRO A 993 33.67 -32.34 -17.24
C PRO A 993 33.99 -31.16 -18.14
N SER A 994 34.00 -29.96 -17.56
CA SER A 994 34.58 -28.80 -18.25
C SER A 994 36.08 -29.03 -18.46
N ILE A 995 36.60 -28.63 -19.63
CA ILE A 995 38.02 -28.72 -19.98
C ILE A 995 38.37 -27.57 -20.92
N GLN A 996 39.52 -26.93 -20.70
CA GLN A 996 40.09 -25.92 -21.59
C GLN A 996 41.60 -26.14 -21.75
N VAL A 997 42.09 -26.19 -22.99
CA VAL A 997 43.52 -26.20 -23.33
C VAL A 997 44.07 -24.78 -23.19
N ILE A 998 45.12 -24.63 -22.38
CA ILE A 998 45.77 -23.33 -22.11
C ILE A 998 47.07 -23.18 -22.90
N SER A 999 47.77 -24.29 -23.18
CA SER A 999 48.94 -24.30 -24.07
C SER A 999 49.21 -25.73 -24.57
N PRO A 1000 49.61 -25.94 -25.84
CA PRO A 1000 49.68 -24.92 -26.88
C PRO A 1000 48.26 -24.54 -27.31
N ASN A 1001 48.00 -23.26 -27.54
CA ASN A 1001 46.66 -22.76 -27.86
C ASN A 1001 46.60 -21.91 -29.15
N GLY A 1002 47.74 -21.65 -29.80
CA GLY A 1002 47.77 -20.98 -31.10
C GLY A 1002 49.09 -20.27 -31.37
N GLY A 1003 49.71 -20.57 -32.51
CA GLY A 1003 50.90 -19.87 -33.01
C GLY A 1003 52.22 -20.21 -32.32
N GLU A 1004 52.25 -21.09 -31.31
CA GLU A 1004 53.51 -21.55 -30.72
C GLU A 1004 54.37 -22.33 -31.72
N VAL A 1005 55.69 -22.36 -31.48
CA VAL A 1005 56.64 -23.16 -32.26
C VAL A 1005 57.41 -24.07 -31.31
N TRP A 1006 57.10 -25.37 -31.35
CA TRP A 1006 57.68 -26.40 -30.47
C TRP A 1006 58.73 -27.23 -31.21
N GLY A 1007 59.81 -27.58 -30.51
CA GLY A 1007 60.99 -28.13 -31.14
C GLY A 1007 61.05 -29.64 -31.16
N VAL A 1008 61.28 -30.24 -32.33
CA VAL A 1008 61.47 -31.70 -32.44
C VAL A 1008 62.58 -32.18 -31.51
N GLY A 1009 62.21 -33.01 -30.53
CA GLY A 1009 63.10 -33.56 -29.51
C GLY A 1009 63.23 -32.76 -28.22
N ASP A 1010 62.62 -31.57 -28.14
CA ASP A 1010 62.55 -30.77 -26.92
C ASP A 1010 61.45 -31.31 -25.96
N GLU A 1011 61.46 -30.86 -24.71
CA GLU A 1011 60.39 -31.11 -23.73
C GLU A 1011 59.64 -29.79 -23.46
N ASP A 1012 58.40 -29.72 -23.91
CA ASP A 1012 57.49 -28.59 -23.68
C ASP A 1012 56.30 -29.02 -22.80
N THR A 1013 55.57 -28.07 -22.21
CA THR A 1013 54.47 -28.38 -21.26
C THR A 1013 53.11 -28.05 -21.85
N ILE A 1014 52.30 -29.08 -22.04
CA ILE A 1014 50.86 -28.96 -22.30
C ILE A 1014 50.17 -28.54 -20.99
N ARG A 1015 49.26 -27.56 -21.03
CA ARG A 1015 48.52 -27.06 -19.86
C ARG A 1015 47.02 -27.02 -20.13
N TRP A 1016 46.24 -27.23 -19.08
CA TRP A 1016 44.78 -27.16 -19.14
C TRP A 1016 44.16 -26.73 -17.81
N VAL A 1017 42.86 -26.45 -17.83
CA VAL A 1017 42.00 -26.35 -16.65
C VAL A 1017 40.83 -27.30 -16.88
N ALA A 1018 40.50 -28.14 -15.89
CA ALA A 1018 39.33 -29.00 -15.94
C ALA A 1018 38.63 -29.08 -14.58
N SER A 1019 37.30 -29.10 -14.58
CA SER A 1019 36.47 -29.15 -13.37
C SER A 1019 35.11 -29.80 -13.63
N ASP A 1020 34.56 -30.43 -12.59
CA ASP A 1020 33.31 -31.17 -12.59
C ASP A 1020 32.72 -31.21 -11.17
N VAL A 1021 31.41 -31.44 -11.02
CA VAL A 1021 30.72 -31.50 -9.70
C VAL A 1021 31.13 -32.73 -8.87
N PHE A 1022 31.50 -33.84 -9.51
CA PHE A 1022 32.10 -35.02 -8.87
C PHE A 1022 33.64 -35.01 -8.90
N GLY A 1023 34.23 -33.98 -9.51
CA GLY A 1023 35.65 -33.88 -9.78
C GLY A 1023 36.09 -34.65 -11.03
N VAL A 1024 37.31 -34.40 -11.49
CA VAL A 1024 37.87 -35.03 -12.69
C VAL A 1024 38.83 -36.14 -12.27
N ASP A 1025 38.48 -37.38 -12.58
CA ASP A 1025 39.27 -38.58 -12.28
C ASP A 1025 40.53 -38.65 -13.16
N SER A 1026 40.41 -38.38 -14.47
CA SER A 1026 41.56 -38.44 -15.39
C SER A 1026 41.46 -37.56 -16.64
N VAL A 1027 42.60 -37.36 -17.32
CA VAL A 1027 42.69 -36.72 -18.63
C VAL A 1027 43.47 -37.57 -19.65
N ASN A 1028 43.02 -37.54 -20.90
CA ASN A 1028 43.66 -38.16 -22.04
C ASN A 1028 44.10 -37.07 -23.04
N ILE A 1029 45.39 -37.05 -23.39
CA ILE A 1029 46.02 -35.99 -24.18
C ILE A 1029 46.39 -36.51 -25.58
N TYR A 1030 46.07 -35.72 -26.61
CA TYR A 1030 46.29 -36.05 -28.03
C TYR A 1030 46.92 -34.87 -28.76
N TYR A 1031 47.63 -35.14 -29.85
CA TYR A 1031 48.05 -34.12 -30.80
C TYR A 1031 47.77 -34.53 -32.24
N SER A 1032 47.59 -33.55 -33.12
CA SER A 1032 47.47 -33.68 -34.57
C SER A 1032 48.68 -33.03 -35.23
N THR A 1033 49.00 -33.45 -36.47
CA THR A 1033 49.98 -32.78 -37.35
C THR A 1033 49.36 -32.36 -38.69
N ASN A 1034 48.03 -32.44 -38.82
CA ASN A 1034 47.28 -32.21 -40.06
C ASN A 1034 45.92 -31.55 -39.82
N ASN A 1035 45.89 -30.52 -38.97
CA ASN A 1035 44.73 -29.70 -38.63
C ASN A 1035 43.49 -30.55 -38.24
N GLY A 1036 43.70 -31.52 -37.33
CA GLY A 1036 42.65 -32.37 -36.77
C GLY A 1036 42.23 -33.57 -37.62
N GLY A 1037 42.80 -33.76 -38.83
CA GLY A 1037 42.47 -34.88 -39.72
C GLY A 1037 42.87 -36.27 -39.19
N SER A 1038 43.92 -36.35 -38.38
CA SER A 1038 44.33 -37.54 -37.63
C SER A 1038 45.00 -37.15 -36.31
N TRP A 1039 44.81 -37.98 -35.29
CA TRP A 1039 45.27 -37.72 -33.93
C TRP A 1039 46.15 -38.85 -33.41
N PHE A 1040 47.28 -38.48 -32.82
CA PHE A 1040 48.19 -39.34 -32.09
C PHE A 1040 47.95 -39.15 -30.59
N VAL A 1041 48.19 -40.19 -29.79
CA VAL A 1041 48.12 -40.13 -28.33
C VAL A 1041 49.43 -39.54 -27.80
N VAL A 1042 49.33 -38.56 -26.89
CA VAL A 1042 50.45 -38.07 -26.06
C VAL A 1042 50.53 -38.91 -24.79
N SER A 1043 49.46 -38.92 -24.00
CA SER A 1043 49.29 -39.81 -22.84
C SER A 1043 47.81 -40.13 -22.59
N ARG A 1044 47.57 -41.05 -21.65
CA ARG A 1044 46.25 -41.52 -21.23
C ARG A 1044 46.18 -41.65 -19.73
N ASP A 1045 44.98 -41.45 -19.20
CA ASP A 1045 44.61 -41.74 -17.82
C ASP A 1045 45.52 -40.98 -16.81
N GLU A 1046 45.92 -39.76 -17.18
CA GLU A 1046 46.73 -38.87 -16.34
C GLU A 1046 45.84 -38.19 -15.29
N PRO A 1047 46.32 -37.89 -14.07
CA PRO A 1047 45.54 -37.13 -13.09
C PRO A 1047 45.27 -35.71 -13.57
N ASN A 1048 44.19 -35.08 -13.09
CA ASN A 1048 43.90 -33.68 -13.37
C ASN A 1048 44.79 -32.72 -12.55
N ASP A 1049 46.09 -32.66 -12.88
CA ASP A 1049 47.10 -31.79 -12.25
C ASP A 1049 47.37 -30.48 -13.03
N SER A 1050 46.53 -30.20 -14.04
CA SER A 1050 46.58 -29.04 -14.94
C SER A 1050 47.81 -28.96 -15.87
N SER A 1051 48.75 -29.92 -15.87
CA SER A 1051 49.91 -29.85 -16.78
C SER A 1051 50.65 -31.16 -17.06
N TYR A 1052 51.04 -31.37 -18.32
CA TYR A 1052 51.80 -32.56 -18.75
C TYR A 1052 53.05 -32.16 -19.56
N VAL A 1053 54.21 -32.71 -19.20
CA VAL A 1053 55.48 -32.50 -19.91
C VAL A 1053 55.58 -33.48 -21.07
N TRP A 1054 55.62 -32.95 -22.30
CA TRP A 1054 55.64 -33.72 -23.53
C TRP A 1054 56.95 -33.58 -24.28
N THR A 1055 57.64 -34.71 -24.49
CA THR A 1055 58.77 -34.78 -25.43
C THR A 1055 58.26 -34.74 -26.87
N ILE A 1056 58.58 -33.67 -27.59
CA ILE A 1056 58.03 -33.38 -28.91
C ILE A 1056 58.55 -34.37 -29.97
N PRO A 1057 57.67 -35.08 -30.69
CA PRO A 1057 58.05 -36.14 -31.61
C PRO A 1057 58.63 -35.63 -32.93
N ASP A 1058 59.42 -36.48 -33.60
CA ASP A 1058 60.05 -36.24 -34.90
C ASP A 1058 59.05 -36.33 -36.08
N MET A 1059 58.01 -35.49 -36.02
CA MET A 1059 56.98 -35.33 -37.05
C MET A 1059 56.62 -33.83 -37.20
N PRO A 1060 57.51 -33.01 -37.80
CA PRO A 1060 57.30 -31.58 -37.94
C PRO A 1060 56.12 -31.25 -38.87
N SER A 1061 55.33 -30.24 -38.47
CA SER A 1061 54.21 -29.70 -39.23
C SER A 1061 53.82 -28.31 -38.70
N ASP A 1062 53.42 -27.42 -39.60
CA ASP A 1062 52.86 -26.10 -39.30
C ASP A 1062 51.33 -26.14 -39.07
N SER A 1063 50.76 -27.34 -38.91
CA SER A 1063 49.31 -27.56 -38.76
C SER A 1063 49.02 -28.49 -37.60
N CYS A 1064 49.67 -28.25 -36.45
CA CYS A 1064 49.48 -29.04 -35.25
C CYS A 1064 48.35 -28.48 -34.38
N LEU A 1065 47.63 -29.37 -33.70
CA LEU A 1065 46.62 -29.04 -32.69
C LEU A 1065 46.79 -29.99 -31.51
N VAL A 1066 46.54 -29.53 -30.29
CA VAL A 1066 46.41 -30.41 -29.11
C VAL A 1066 44.93 -30.58 -28.79
N ARG A 1067 44.53 -31.80 -28.40
CA ARG A 1067 43.20 -32.09 -27.86
C ARG A 1067 43.34 -32.78 -26.54
N ILE A 1068 42.60 -32.31 -25.53
CA ILE A 1068 42.52 -32.96 -24.22
C ILE A 1068 41.08 -33.46 -24.04
N ARG A 1069 40.95 -34.60 -23.36
CA ARG A 1069 39.68 -35.16 -22.93
C ARG A 1069 39.72 -35.41 -21.44
N ALA A 1070 38.83 -34.79 -20.68
CA ALA A 1070 38.71 -34.97 -19.24
C ALA A 1070 37.57 -35.95 -18.93
N TYR A 1071 37.73 -36.76 -17.89
CA TYR A 1071 36.79 -37.80 -17.46
C TYR A 1071 36.59 -37.70 -15.94
N ASP A 1072 35.35 -37.74 -15.48
CA ASP A 1072 34.91 -37.84 -14.08
C ASP A 1072 34.86 -39.31 -13.60
N PRO A 1073 34.60 -39.56 -12.29
CA PRO A 1073 34.41 -40.91 -11.74
C PRO A 1073 33.24 -41.72 -12.33
N ASN A 1074 32.25 -41.07 -12.95
CA ASN A 1074 31.10 -41.70 -13.62
C ASN A 1074 31.37 -41.99 -15.12
N ASN A 1075 32.54 -41.58 -15.61
CA ASN A 1075 33.03 -41.75 -16.98
C ASN A 1075 32.23 -40.96 -18.04
N HIS A 1076 31.74 -39.76 -17.72
CA HIS A 1076 31.44 -38.75 -18.75
C HIS A 1076 32.76 -38.19 -19.31
N MET A 1077 32.69 -37.39 -20.38
CA MET A 1077 33.87 -37.00 -21.15
C MET A 1077 33.78 -35.59 -21.75
N GLY A 1078 34.41 -34.63 -21.08
CA GLY A 1078 34.75 -33.34 -21.67
C GLY A 1078 35.77 -33.49 -22.80
N THR A 1079 35.73 -32.62 -23.81
CA THR A 1079 36.83 -32.51 -24.78
C THR A 1079 37.04 -31.07 -25.21
N ASP A 1080 38.30 -30.67 -25.30
CA ASP A 1080 38.69 -29.37 -25.86
C ASP A 1080 39.92 -29.49 -26.77
N VAL A 1081 40.06 -28.54 -27.70
CA VAL A 1081 41.10 -28.46 -28.72
C VAL A 1081 41.70 -27.06 -28.73
N SER A 1082 43.03 -26.96 -28.84
CA SER A 1082 43.76 -25.70 -28.99
C SER A 1082 43.12 -24.74 -30.02
N ASP A 1083 42.86 -23.49 -29.64
CA ASP A 1083 42.07 -22.50 -30.39
C ASP A 1083 42.59 -22.22 -31.81
N ASP A 1084 43.91 -22.23 -32.03
CA ASP A 1084 44.53 -22.16 -33.35
C ASP A 1084 45.71 -23.14 -33.48
N MET A 1085 46.21 -23.31 -34.70
CA MET A 1085 47.33 -24.19 -35.01
C MET A 1085 48.65 -23.71 -34.41
N PHE A 1086 49.40 -24.64 -33.81
CA PHE A 1086 50.80 -24.47 -33.47
C PHE A 1086 51.69 -25.24 -34.45
N ALA A 1087 53.00 -24.97 -34.43
CA ALA A 1087 53.96 -25.59 -35.34
C ALA A 1087 54.97 -26.47 -34.58
N ILE A 1088 55.12 -27.73 -34.99
CA ILE A 1088 56.28 -28.55 -34.61
C ILE A 1088 57.35 -28.38 -35.68
N ARG A 1089 58.54 -27.93 -35.31
CA ARG A 1089 59.65 -27.66 -36.24
C ARG A 1089 60.96 -28.20 -35.71
N TYR A 1090 61.92 -28.47 -36.60
CA TYR A 1090 63.31 -28.53 -36.17
C TYR A 1090 63.78 -27.09 -35.86
N VAL A 1091 63.75 -26.67 -34.59
CA VAL A 1091 64.43 -25.45 -34.13
C VAL A 1091 65.94 -25.68 -34.05
N GLY A 1092 66.54 -25.84 -35.23
CA GLY A 1092 67.95 -25.55 -35.41
C GLY A 1092 68.16 -24.04 -35.34
N VAL A 1093 69.12 -23.60 -34.53
CA VAL A 1093 69.62 -22.22 -34.53
C VAL A 1093 69.96 -21.79 -35.96
N GLU A 1094 69.53 -20.60 -36.37
CA GLU A 1094 70.02 -19.98 -37.60
C GLU A 1094 71.54 -19.78 -37.52
N GLU A 1095 72.31 -20.61 -38.22
CA GLU A 1095 73.62 -20.20 -38.74
C GLU A 1095 73.52 -19.88 -40.23
N THR A 1096 73.43 -18.57 -40.49
CA THR A 1096 73.55 -17.86 -41.78
C THR A 1096 74.14 -18.65 -42.96
N THR A 1097 73.40 -18.70 -44.08
CA THR A 1097 73.93 -19.13 -45.37
C THR A 1097 74.94 -18.14 -45.94
N VAL A 1098 76.23 -18.37 -45.67
CA VAL A 1098 77.31 -17.87 -46.53
C VAL A 1098 77.48 -18.84 -47.70
N ASN A 1099 77.17 -18.37 -48.90
CA ASN A 1099 77.37 -19.10 -50.16
C ASN A 1099 78.78 -19.73 -50.27
N ARG A 1100 78.85 -21.05 -50.51
CA ARG A 1100 80.07 -21.73 -50.99
C ARG A 1100 79.76 -22.56 -52.22
N GLY A 1101 80.48 -22.27 -53.31
CA GLY A 1101 80.27 -22.88 -54.63
C GLY A 1101 80.82 -24.30 -54.78
N LYS A 1102 80.91 -24.74 -56.04
CA LYS A 1102 81.41 -26.07 -56.42
C LYS A 1102 82.82 -26.34 -55.85
N PRO A 1103 83.14 -27.59 -55.47
CA PRO A 1103 84.46 -27.94 -54.94
C PRO A 1103 85.56 -27.82 -55.99
N ASP A 1104 86.70 -27.21 -55.63
CA ASP A 1104 87.85 -27.01 -56.53
C ASP A 1104 88.77 -28.25 -56.67
N ALA A 1105 88.64 -29.25 -55.78
CA ALA A 1105 89.54 -30.40 -55.71
C ALA A 1105 88.82 -31.71 -55.38
N LEU A 1106 89.40 -32.83 -55.83
CA LEU A 1106 88.91 -34.18 -55.54
C LEU A 1106 89.20 -34.57 -54.09
N ALA A 1107 88.15 -34.75 -53.28
CA ALA A 1107 88.29 -35.20 -51.90
C ALA A 1107 87.36 -36.38 -51.58
N LEU A 1108 87.86 -37.28 -50.73
CA LEU A 1108 87.10 -38.37 -50.12
C LEU A 1108 87.21 -38.24 -48.60
N SER A 1109 86.09 -37.95 -47.95
CA SER A 1109 85.97 -37.90 -46.48
C SER A 1109 84.96 -38.95 -46.00
N MET A 1110 84.98 -39.22 -44.69
CA MET A 1110 83.99 -40.05 -44.02
C MET A 1110 83.26 -39.19 -42.99
N ILE A 1111 81.94 -39.38 -42.88
CA ILE A 1111 81.09 -38.66 -41.91
C ILE A 1111 80.50 -39.57 -40.82
N THR A 1112 80.69 -40.89 -40.93
CA THR A 1112 80.35 -41.86 -39.88
C THR A 1112 81.48 -42.05 -38.87
N SER A 1113 81.11 -42.38 -37.63
CA SER A 1113 82.06 -42.75 -36.56
C SER A 1113 83.02 -43.86 -37.00
N ASN A 1114 84.32 -43.70 -36.75
CA ASN A 1114 85.35 -44.70 -37.00
C ASN A 1114 85.94 -45.12 -35.64
N PRO A 1115 85.75 -46.37 -35.16
CA PRO A 1115 85.25 -47.54 -35.89
C PRO A 1115 83.74 -47.55 -36.13
N PHE A 1116 83.30 -48.06 -37.28
CA PHE A 1116 81.87 -48.24 -37.61
C PHE A 1116 81.46 -49.71 -37.49
N LYS A 1117 80.17 -49.98 -37.19
CA LYS A 1117 79.65 -51.36 -36.96
C LYS A 1117 78.66 -51.90 -37.99
N GLN A 1118 77.94 -51.04 -38.71
CA GLN A 1118 76.87 -51.46 -39.63
C GLN A 1118 76.98 -50.83 -41.02
N ARG A 1119 77.19 -49.52 -41.11
CA ARG A 1119 77.47 -48.83 -42.38
C ARG A 1119 78.46 -47.69 -42.20
N ALA A 1120 79.22 -47.44 -43.25
CA ALA A 1120 80.15 -46.33 -43.42
C ALA A 1120 79.63 -45.41 -44.52
N VAL A 1121 79.52 -44.11 -44.25
CA VAL A 1121 79.09 -43.12 -45.25
C VAL A 1121 80.27 -42.21 -45.61
N PHE A 1122 80.56 -42.19 -46.91
CA PHE A 1122 81.62 -41.41 -47.52
C PHE A 1122 81.03 -40.17 -48.18
N TYR A 1123 81.66 -39.01 -47.96
CA TYR A 1123 81.40 -37.81 -48.76
C TYR A 1123 82.49 -37.65 -49.82
N LEU A 1124 82.06 -37.38 -51.04
CA LEU A 1124 82.90 -37.23 -52.22
C LEU A 1124 82.73 -35.80 -52.73
N ALA A 1125 83.81 -35.03 -52.76
CA ALA A 1125 83.86 -33.77 -53.48
C ALA A 1125 84.42 -34.03 -54.88
N LEU A 1126 83.58 -33.90 -55.91
CA LEU A 1126 83.95 -34.09 -57.32
C LEU A 1126 84.04 -32.73 -58.03
N PRO A 1127 85.24 -32.23 -58.40
CA PRO A 1127 85.38 -30.96 -59.10
C PRO A 1127 84.92 -31.02 -60.56
N GLN A 1128 84.87 -32.21 -61.17
CA GLN A 1128 84.42 -32.41 -62.56
C GLN A 1128 83.51 -33.63 -62.68
N THR A 1129 82.51 -33.54 -63.56
CA THR A 1129 81.63 -34.64 -63.96
C THR A 1129 82.44 -35.73 -64.68
N GLY A 1130 82.27 -37.00 -64.30
CA GLY A 1130 82.99 -38.10 -64.95
C GLY A 1130 82.77 -39.48 -64.34
N ASN A 1131 83.36 -40.48 -65.00
CA ASN A 1131 83.41 -41.84 -64.46
C ASN A 1131 84.23 -41.84 -63.17
N THR A 1132 83.63 -42.38 -62.12
CA THR A 1132 84.09 -42.36 -60.75
C THR A 1132 83.98 -43.75 -60.14
N ARG A 1133 85.02 -44.18 -59.43
CA ARG A 1133 85.16 -45.52 -58.86
C ARG A 1133 85.70 -45.43 -57.44
N LEU A 1134 85.07 -46.13 -56.50
CA LEU A 1134 85.47 -46.20 -55.10
C LEU A 1134 85.79 -47.65 -54.72
N ASP A 1135 87.08 -47.97 -54.62
CA ASP A 1135 87.60 -49.31 -54.31
C ASP A 1135 88.01 -49.45 -52.84
N VAL A 1136 87.92 -50.68 -52.31
CA VAL A 1136 88.25 -51.06 -50.93
C VAL A 1136 89.47 -51.98 -50.89
N TYR A 1137 90.46 -51.62 -50.09
CA TYR A 1137 91.72 -52.34 -49.92
C TYR A 1137 91.92 -52.77 -48.46
N ASP A 1138 92.53 -53.94 -48.25
CA ASP A 1138 92.97 -54.38 -46.92
C ASP A 1138 94.32 -53.77 -46.51
N ILE A 1139 94.75 -54.03 -45.26
CA ILE A 1139 96.02 -53.54 -44.71
C ILE A 1139 97.28 -54.09 -45.41
N THR A 1140 97.17 -55.13 -46.23
CA THR A 1140 98.28 -55.65 -47.06
C THR A 1140 98.37 -54.92 -48.41
N GLY A 1141 97.39 -54.08 -48.75
CA GLY A 1141 97.26 -53.43 -50.05
C GLY A 1141 96.54 -54.29 -51.10
N GLY A 1142 95.92 -55.40 -50.71
CA GLY A 1142 95.08 -56.20 -51.59
C GLY A 1142 93.74 -55.50 -51.87
N LEU A 1143 93.31 -55.45 -53.13
CA LEU A 1143 91.96 -55.02 -53.49
C LEU A 1143 90.96 -56.10 -53.05
N VAL A 1144 90.07 -55.76 -52.11
CA VAL A 1144 89.11 -56.71 -51.54
C VAL A 1144 87.66 -56.44 -51.95
N GLY A 1145 87.30 -55.21 -52.33
CA GLY A 1145 85.94 -54.87 -52.75
C GLY A 1145 85.84 -53.58 -53.58
N ASN A 1146 84.64 -53.29 -54.09
CA ASN A 1146 84.27 -52.05 -54.75
C ASN A 1146 82.96 -51.55 -54.15
N VAL A 1147 82.91 -50.29 -53.72
CA VAL A 1147 81.71 -49.64 -53.16
C VAL A 1147 80.84 -49.08 -54.29
N PHE A 1148 81.48 -48.50 -55.31
CA PHE A 1148 80.80 -47.87 -56.43
C PHE A 1148 81.69 -47.86 -57.68
N THR A 1149 81.06 -48.01 -58.85
CA THR A 1149 81.64 -47.71 -60.15
C THR A 1149 80.52 -47.16 -61.04
N GLY A 1150 80.62 -45.91 -61.48
CA GLY A 1150 79.56 -45.26 -62.27
C GLY A 1150 79.93 -43.85 -62.73
N HIS A 1151 78.99 -43.15 -63.34
CA HIS A 1151 79.16 -41.74 -63.75
C HIS A 1151 78.55 -40.81 -62.69
N LEU A 1152 79.28 -39.78 -62.26
CA LEU A 1152 78.80 -38.79 -61.29
C LEU A 1152 79.08 -37.36 -61.77
N GLU A 1153 78.16 -36.45 -61.47
CA GLU A 1153 78.24 -35.00 -61.78
C GLU A 1153 79.27 -34.26 -60.90
N SER A 1154 79.73 -33.08 -61.31
CA SER A 1154 80.54 -32.20 -60.45
C SER A 1154 79.70 -31.67 -59.28
N GLY A 1155 80.16 -31.88 -58.04
CA GLY A 1155 79.42 -31.51 -56.83
C GLY A 1155 79.88 -32.31 -55.60
N TYR A 1156 79.11 -32.23 -54.52
CA TYR A 1156 79.28 -33.06 -53.34
C TYR A 1156 78.28 -34.22 -53.38
N HIS A 1157 78.76 -35.45 -53.19
CA HIS A 1157 77.96 -36.68 -53.23
C HIS A 1157 78.20 -37.51 -51.97
N SER A 1158 77.26 -38.37 -51.60
CA SER A 1158 77.43 -39.38 -50.55
C SER A 1158 77.30 -40.80 -51.10
N LEU A 1159 78.13 -41.72 -50.62
CA LEU A 1159 78.07 -43.15 -50.93
C LEU A 1159 78.14 -43.97 -49.63
N GLU A 1160 77.33 -45.02 -49.53
CA GLU A 1160 77.32 -45.93 -48.36
C GLU A 1160 78.04 -47.25 -48.65
N TRP A 1161 78.68 -47.82 -47.62
CA TRP A 1161 79.23 -49.18 -47.63
C TRP A 1161 78.83 -49.92 -46.34
N SER A 1162 78.21 -51.09 -46.47
CA SER A 1162 77.77 -51.93 -45.33
C SER A 1162 78.89 -52.74 -44.67
N GLY A 1163 80.07 -52.81 -45.30
CA GLY A 1163 81.16 -53.69 -44.87
C GLY A 1163 81.07 -55.11 -45.44
N ASP A 1164 80.32 -55.34 -46.52
CA ASP A 1164 80.16 -56.64 -47.16
C ASP A 1164 80.78 -56.68 -48.58
N ASP A 1165 81.09 -57.89 -49.06
CA ASP A 1165 81.60 -58.15 -50.40
C ASP A 1165 80.48 -58.23 -51.46
N ALA A 1166 80.86 -58.28 -52.75
CA ALA A 1166 79.92 -58.38 -53.87
C ALA A 1166 79.11 -59.70 -53.93
N LYS A 1167 79.26 -60.59 -52.93
CA LYS A 1167 78.47 -61.81 -52.75
C LYS A 1167 77.66 -61.79 -51.44
N GLY A 1168 77.65 -60.67 -50.72
CA GLY A 1168 76.92 -60.48 -49.46
C GLY A 1168 77.62 -61.07 -48.22
N ASN A 1169 78.91 -61.41 -48.31
CA ASN A 1169 79.67 -61.89 -47.15
C ASN A 1169 80.32 -60.70 -46.44
N ARG A 1170 80.16 -60.64 -45.11
CA ARG A 1170 80.75 -59.57 -44.31
C ARG A 1170 82.29 -59.65 -44.28
N PHE A 1171 82.95 -58.54 -44.54
CA PHE A 1171 84.40 -58.45 -44.38
C PHE A 1171 84.79 -58.64 -42.90
N PRO A 1172 85.93 -59.29 -42.60
CA PRO A 1172 86.42 -59.41 -41.23
C PRO A 1172 86.63 -58.05 -40.56
N SER A 1173 86.48 -57.97 -39.24
CA SER A 1173 86.82 -56.75 -38.50
C SER A 1173 88.31 -56.44 -38.63
N GLY A 1174 88.65 -55.24 -39.08
CA GLY A 1174 90.00 -54.88 -39.49
C GLY A 1174 90.08 -53.46 -40.08
N VAL A 1175 91.29 -53.03 -40.44
CA VAL A 1175 91.54 -51.71 -41.04
C VAL A 1175 91.52 -51.82 -42.56
N TYR A 1176 90.66 -51.01 -43.19
CA TYR A 1176 90.47 -50.92 -44.64
C TYR A 1176 90.79 -49.52 -45.17
N PHE A 1177 91.32 -49.45 -46.38
CA PHE A 1177 91.68 -48.21 -47.07
C PHE A 1177 90.80 -48.04 -48.31
N PHE A 1178 90.31 -46.83 -48.55
CA PHE A 1178 89.39 -46.55 -49.64
C PHE A 1178 90.05 -45.64 -50.65
N ARG A 1179 89.98 -46.02 -51.93
CA ARG A 1179 90.62 -45.33 -53.05
C ARG A 1179 89.54 -44.88 -54.03
N LEU A 1180 89.32 -43.57 -54.05
CA LEU A 1180 88.48 -42.89 -55.02
C LEU A 1180 89.32 -42.54 -56.26
N GLU A 1181 88.97 -43.10 -57.41
CA GLU A 1181 89.47 -42.65 -58.71
C GLU A 1181 88.35 -41.90 -59.45
N SER A 1182 88.67 -40.76 -60.06
CA SER A 1182 87.80 -40.09 -61.03
C SER A 1182 88.63 -39.47 -62.15
N VAL A 1183 87.98 -38.89 -63.16
CA VAL A 1183 88.65 -38.15 -64.25
C VAL A 1183 89.56 -37.01 -63.74
N SER A 1184 89.32 -36.51 -62.53
CA SER A 1184 90.11 -35.42 -61.92
C SER A 1184 91.31 -35.90 -61.09
N GLY A 1185 91.49 -37.20 -60.89
CA GLY A 1185 92.63 -37.76 -60.15
C GLY A 1185 92.26 -38.92 -59.22
N VAL A 1186 93.10 -39.15 -58.21
CA VAL A 1186 92.93 -40.21 -57.21
C VAL A 1186 93.04 -39.63 -55.80
N SER A 1187 92.10 -39.98 -54.92
CA SER A 1187 92.09 -39.62 -53.50
C SER A 1187 91.96 -40.88 -52.64
N VAL A 1188 92.60 -40.93 -51.47
CA VAL A 1188 92.67 -42.12 -50.62
C VAL A 1188 92.47 -41.73 -49.15
N THR A 1189 91.63 -42.47 -48.41
CA THR A 1189 91.48 -42.25 -46.96
C THR A 1189 92.64 -42.85 -46.17
N LYS A 1190 92.87 -42.35 -44.95
CA LYS A 1190 93.68 -43.06 -43.95
C LYS A 1190 92.79 -44.05 -43.21
N GLY A 1191 93.33 -45.24 -42.94
CA GLY A 1191 92.60 -46.47 -42.59
C GLY A 1191 91.37 -46.34 -41.69
N ILE A 1192 90.29 -47.00 -42.11
CA ILE A 1192 89.00 -47.07 -41.43
C ILE A 1192 88.85 -48.44 -40.77
N LEU A 1193 88.45 -48.49 -39.50
CA LEU A 1193 88.26 -49.73 -38.76
C LEU A 1193 86.79 -50.19 -38.87
N LEU A 1194 86.57 -51.37 -39.43
CA LEU A 1194 85.30 -52.10 -39.33
C LEU A 1194 85.28 -52.85 -37.99
N GLY A 1195 84.37 -52.47 -37.09
CA GLY A 1195 84.12 -53.17 -35.83
C GLY A 1195 83.25 -54.42 -36.00
N ARG A 1196 83.18 -55.25 -34.94
CA ARG A 1196 82.14 -56.29 -34.81
C ARG A 1196 80.82 -55.68 -34.30
#